data_AF-A0A971QDF7-F1
#
_entry.id   AF-A0A971QDF7-F1
#
_cell.length_a   1.000
_cell.length_b   1.000
_cell.length_c   1.000
_cell.angle_alpha   90.00
_cell.angle_beta   90.00
_cell.angle_gamma   90.00
#
_symmetry.space_group_name_H-M   'P 1'
#
loop_
_entity.id
_entity.type
_entity.pdbx_description
1 polymer ?
#
loop_
_entity_poly.entity_id
_entity_poly.type
_entity_poly.pdbx_seq_one_letter_code
_entity_poly.pdbx_strand_id
1 'polypeptide(L)'
;MAKQNVTMIERHLEKIIIGAAGAVVLVIFVLYVVGSPNAVEVDGRKLGPDQFYTEMRTRAEQARATMQQGQLDINPSAGIKVPDINQQRSPYDYLGLPKEFTVAFVPPAPDIPSIADEDRPDSIQLAKILPPRPLVATVGRAFARLPDSILVRPGSTGGDVQPPPPITQEYHWVALFSAVHRKEQRDEFERVRYAPDRQKLLVAVVEAERQVLLPTGAWSEPEMVTGYSPRKIPVRATVPLHRQDDGTYAILDADRQYIQDYLTLLDSPAGQEEILRPQFQEFLENRWFAWEVPKQLPGLSVQLADYGAMLPTEDEGPTPRRTVEPTAAPRTATPSRRTTGRDFGGGRGRFPGPDGAPPVAPRASVTPSPGDAPAARAGRAEITRLFREADEAITKQEFIQARDLLEQVIQNPDASSKQVEDAQSRLLRIQQDVDRAERELFLAEERRRLAGEQDVGEDVDPFWLTDLRIIPGKTYRYRVRLLVFNQYVGLANRLENADDAGKVTLAGEWSEWSDPVQVQPVRYLFITKAANANTATLEIREWVRGEWKMGFGDRQVGELAAFSTGGDEFVYGAIVAGVNDQYTYQERSVGRDGAISYRERQTAAAILLTADGDVAEHVVARDAVLKRDLLSQIKKEQALREQLDEGPAGQIRPGVQPRLPSRDFAPRGRFPRGGPSGPGEI
;
A
#
# COMPACT_ATOMS: atom_id res chain seq x y z
N MET A 1 -48.71 40.22 -53.35
CA MET A 1 -49.15 39.16 -52.39
C MET A 1 -48.81 37.81 -52.99
N ALA A 2 -47.66 37.23 -52.59
CA ALA A 2 -47.21 35.93 -53.10
C ALA A 2 -47.84 34.82 -52.26
N LYS A 3 -48.68 33.98 -52.88
CA LYS A 3 -49.19 32.74 -52.28
C LYS A 3 -48.04 31.74 -52.21
N GLN A 4 -47.53 31.48 -51.01
CA GLN A 4 -46.63 30.35 -50.77
C GLN A 4 -47.41 29.06 -51.00
N ASN A 5 -47.05 28.35 -52.08
CA ASN A 5 -47.55 27.01 -52.36
C ASN A 5 -46.86 26.04 -51.39
N VAL A 6 -47.45 25.88 -50.21
CA VAL A 6 -47.04 24.85 -49.25
C VAL A 6 -47.25 23.49 -49.91
N THR A 7 -46.17 22.72 -50.01
CA THR A 7 -46.19 21.44 -50.72
C THR A 7 -47.07 20.43 -49.96
N MET A 8 -47.74 19.53 -50.67
CA MET A 8 -48.61 18.49 -50.07
C MET A 8 -47.92 17.70 -48.95
N ILE A 9 -46.60 17.53 -49.04
CA ILE A 9 -45.78 16.80 -48.06
C ILE A 9 -45.73 17.56 -46.74
N GLU A 10 -45.52 18.87 -46.77
CA GLU A 10 -45.42 19.73 -45.59
C GLU A 10 -46.77 19.80 -44.83
N ARG A 11 -47.89 19.70 -45.56
CA ARG A 11 -49.23 19.63 -44.98
C ARG A 11 -49.56 18.28 -44.31
N HIS A 12 -48.73 17.25 -44.52
CA HIS A 12 -48.96 15.90 -44.01
C HIS A 12 -47.82 15.36 -43.13
N LEU A 13 -46.70 16.09 -43.03
CA LEU A 13 -45.56 15.73 -42.18
C LEU A 13 -45.98 15.51 -40.72
N GLU A 14 -46.83 16.38 -40.18
CA GLU A 14 -47.35 16.26 -38.81
C GLU A 14 -48.07 14.93 -38.57
N LYS A 15 -48.88 14.47 -39.53
CA LYS A 15 -49.63 13.21 -39.43
C LYS A 15 -48.71 12.00 -39.51
N ILE A 16 -47.65 12.09 -40.31
CA ILE A 16 -46.63 11.04 -40.44
C ILE A 16 -45.85 10.91 -39.12
N ILE A 17 -45.46 12.04 -38.50
CA ILE A 17 -44.75 12.04 -37.22
C ILE A 17 -45.63 11.47 -36.10
N ILE A 18 -46.91 11.88 -36.02
CA ILE A 18 -47.84 11.34 -35.02
C ILE A 18 -48.08 9.84 -35.24
N GLY A 19 -48.21 9.39 -36.49
CA GLY A 19 -48.34 7.98 -36.82
C GLY A 19 -47.12 7.15 -36.42
N ALA A 20 -45.92 7.66 -36.69
CA ALA A 20 -44.67 7.01 -36.32
C ALA A 20 -44.48 6.94 -34.79
N ALA A 21 -44.76 8.04 -34.07
CA ALA A 21 -44.70 8.07 -32.62
C ALA A 21 -45.70 7.08 -31.99
N GLY A 22 -46.93 7.03 -32.50
CA GLY A 22 -47.94 6.07 -32.05
C GLY A 22 -47.51 4.61 -32.28
N ALA A 23 -46.89 4.32 -33.43
CA ALA A 23 -46.36 2.98 -33.72
C ALA A 23 -45.24 2.58 -32.75
N VAL A 24 -44.31 3.50 -32.43
CA VAL A 24 -43.24 3.23 -31.45
C VAL A 24 -43.79 2.97 -30.06
N VAL A 25 -44.77 3.76 -29.60
CA VAL A 25 -45.42 3.55 -28.29
C VAL A 25 -46.15 2.20 -28.25
N LEU A 26 -46.82 1.80 -29.34
CA LEU A 26 -47.48 0.50 -29.44
C LEU A 26 -46.47 -0.65 -29.37
N VAL A 27 -45.32 -0.52 -30.05
CA VAL A 27 -44.24 -1.52 -30.01
C VAL A 27 -43.64 -1.62 -28.60
N ILE A 28 -43.38 -0.51 -27.93
CA ILE A 28 -42.90 -0.50 -26.54
C ILE A 28 -43.94 -1.15 -25.62
N PHE A 29 -45.23 -0.84 -25.79
CA PHE A 29 -46.29 -1.44 -24.99
C PHE A 29 -46.36 -2.96 -25.19
N VAL A 30 -46.28 -3.44 -26.44
CA VAL A 30 -46.23 -4.88 -26.73
C VAL A 30 -44.98 -5.53 -26.14
N LEU A 31 -43.82 -4.90 -26.26
CA LEU A 31 -42.55 -5.48 -25.78
C LEU A 31 -42.40 -5.48 -24.26
N TYR A 32 -42.96 -4.50 -23.54
CA TYR A 32 -42.75 -4.34 -22.10
C TYR A 32 -43.96 -4.71 -21.24
N VAL A 33 -45.18 -4.60 -21.78
CA VAL A 33 -46.41 -4.95 -21.04
C VAL A 33 -46.87 -6.37 -21.37
N VAL A 34 -46.76 -6.77 -22.65
CA VAL A 34 -47.18 -8.12 -23.08
C VAL A 34 -46.00 -9.09 -23.10
N GLY A 35 -44.86 -8.68 -23.65
CA GLY A 35 -43.59 -9.35 -23.41
C GLY A 35 -43.14 -9.04 -21.99
N SER A 36 -42.88 -10.04 -21.17
CA SER A 36 -42.27 -9.84 -19.86
C SER A 36 -40.74 -10.00 -20.01
N PRO A 37 -39.97 -8.95 -20.36
CA PRO A 37 -38.51 -9.06 -20.49
C PRO A 37 -37.83 -9.39 -19.17
N ASN A 38 -38.54 -9.26 -18.04
CA ASN A 38 -38.05 -9.54 -16.70
C ASN A 38 -38.30 -11.00 -16.28
N ALA A 39 -38.17 -11.95 -17.21
CA ALA A 39 -38.15 -13.37 -16.86
C ALA A 39 -36.76 -13.72 -16.32
N VAL A 40 -36.70 -14.15 -15.06
CA VAL A 40 -35.46 -14.55 -14.39
C VAL A 40 -35.26 -16.04 -14.61
N GLU A 41 -34.06 -16.44 -15.01
CA GLU A 41 -33.73 -17.85 -15.22
C GLU A 41 -33.27 -18.48 -13.90
N VAL A 42 -34.06 -19.43 -13.39
CA VAL A 42 -33.74 -20.22 -12.19
C VAL A 42 -33.73 -21.68 -12.60
N ASP A 43 -32.58 -22.34 -12.46
CA ASP A 43 -32.36 -23.75 -12.86
C ASP A 43 -32.76 -24.08 -14.30
N GLY A 44 -32.43 -23.19 -15.25
CA GLY A 44 -32.68 -23.38 -16.67
C GLY A 44 -34.14 -23.20 -17.10
N ARG A 45 -35.01 -22.68 -16.22
CA ARG A 45 -36.39 -22.30 -16.54
C ARG A 45 -36.54 -20.79 -16.42
N LYS A 46 -37.08 -20.15 -17.46
CA LYS A 46 -37.46 -18.74 -17.44
C LYS A 46 -38.77 -18.59 -16.67
N LEU A 47 -38.71 -18.07 -15.46
CA LEU A 47 -39.87 -17.82 -14.62
C LEU A 47 -40.26 -16.34 -14.70
N GLY A 48 -41.54 -16.08 -14.92
CA GLY A 48 -42.09 -14.72 -14.76
C GLY A 48 -42.07 -14.29 -13.29
N PRO A 49 -42.17 -12.98 -12.98
CA PRO A 49 -42.06 -12.46 -11.61
C PRO A 49 -42.97 -13.18 -10.61
N ASP A 50 -44.22 -13.45 -10.99
CA ASP A 50 -45.22 -14.09 -10.12
C ASP A 50 -44.89 -15.57 -9.84
N GLN A 51 -44.36 -16.27 -10.84
CA GLN A 51 -43.91 -17.66 -10.70
C GLN A 51 -42.62 -17.75 -9.88
N PHE A 52 -41.71 -16.79 -10.04
CA PHE A 52 -40.46 -16.71 -9.30
C PHE A 52 -40.69 -16.64 -7.79
N TYR A 53 -41.60 -15.76 -7.33
CA TYR A 53 -41.91 -15.65 -5.89
C TYR A 53 -42.56 -16.91 -5.33
N THR A 54 -43.42 -17.56 -6.12
CA THR A 54 -44.08 -18.82 -5.72
C THR A 54 -43.06 -19.96 -5.59
N GLU A 55 -42.14 -20.09 -6.56
CA GLU A 55 -41.07 -21.09 -6.55
C GLU A 55 -40.11 -20.87 -5.36
N MET A 56 -39.68 -19.61 -5.13
CA MET A 56 -38.80 -19.26 -4.01
C MET A 56 -39.46 -19.52 -2.66
N ARG A 57 -40.75 -19.20 -2.51
CA ARG A 57 -41.51 -19.51 -1.29
C ARG A 57 -41.58 -21.01 -1.04
N THR A 58 -41.86 -21.80 -2.08
CA THR A 58 -41.92 -23.26 -1.99
C THR A 58 -40.58 -23.85 -1.57
N ARG A 59 -39.46 -23.34 -2.10
CA ARG A 59 -38.11 -23.77 -1.70
C ARG A 59 -37.75 -23.38 -0.27
N ALA A 60 -38.12 -22.18 0.16
CA ALA A 60 -37.91 -21.75 1.54
C ALA A 60 -38.70 -22.61 2.53
N GLU A 61 -39.94 -22.97 2.19
CA GLU A 61 -40.78 -23.87 2.98
C GLU A 61 -40.22 -25.31 3.00
N GLN A 62 -39.74 -25.83 1.86
CA GLN A 62 -39.05 -27.13 1.80
C GLN A 62 -37.76 -27.14 2.62
N ALA A 63 -36.90 -26.12 2.51
CA ALA A 63 -35.68 -26.04 3.30
C ALA A 63 -35.98 -25.98 4.81
N ARG A 64 -37.02 -25.25 5.20
CA ARG A 64 -37.50 -25.18 6.58
C ARG A 64 -38.05 -26.52 7.06
N ALA A 65 -38.79 -27.25 6.21
CA ALA A 65 -39.28 -28.59 6.50
C ALA A 65 -38.11 -29.59 6.66
N THR A 66 -37.08 -29.53 5.80
CA THR A 66 -35.87 -30.37 5.93
C THR A 66 -35.11 -30.07 7.22
N MET A 67 -35.01 -28.80 7.63
CA MET A 67 -34.41 -28.43 8.92
C MET A 67 -35.24 -28.89 10.13
N GLN A 68 -36.58 -28.93 10.00
CA GLN A 68 -37.47 -29.43 11.06
C GLN A 68 -37.54 -30.96 11.13
N GLN A 69 -37.42 -31.64 10.00
CA GLN A 69 -37.42 -33.11 9.90
C GLN A 69 -36.02 -33.72 10.07
N GLY A 70 -34.97 -32.90 9.99
CA GLY A 70 -33.62 -33.24 10.44
C GLY A 70 -33.58 -33.35 11.97
N GLN A 71 -34.34 -34.28 12.54
CA GLN A 71 -33.93 -34.91 13.78
C GLN A 71 -32.57 -35.51 13.49
N LEU A 72 -31.54 -34.96 14.14
CA LEU A 72 -30.23 -35.57 14.22
C LEU A 72 -30.46 -37.05 14.53
N ASP A 73 -30.07 -37.92 13.60
CA ASP A 73 -30.09 -39.37 13.79
C ASP A 73 -28.94 -39.67 14.78
N ILE A 74 -29.15 -39.28 16.04
CA ILE A 74 -28.32 -39.65 17.17
C ILE A 74 -28.71 -41.11 17.42
N ASN A 75 -28.16 -42.01 16.62
CA ASN A 75 -28.21 -43.44 16.86
C ASN A 75 -27.43 -43.70 18.16
N PRO A 76 -28.08 -43.92 19.33
CA PRO A 76 -27.38 -44.00 20.62
C PRO A 76 -26.74 -45.38 20.86
N SER A 77 -26.51 -46.16 19.80
CA SER A 77 -26.25 -47.60 19.92
C SER A 77 -25.01 -48.08 19.15
N ALA A 78 -24.02 -47.21 18.95
CA ALA A 78 -22.64 -47.68 18.83
C ALA A 78 -22.02 -47.58 20.22
N GLY A 79 -22.03 -48.69 20.96
CA GLY A 79 -21.47 -48.79 22.30
C GLY A 79 -19.98 -48.44 22.30
N ILE A 80 -19.68 -47.15 22.49
CA ILE A 80 -18.40 -46.70 22.99
C ILE A 80 -18.33 -47.27 24.40
N LYS A 81 -17.61 -48.38 24.56
CA LYS A 81 -17.13 -48.83 25.87
C LYS A 81 -16.30 -47.69 26.44
N VAL A 82 -16.95 -46.84 27.23
CA VAL A 82 -16.24 -45.89 28.09
C VAL A 82 -15.33 -46.75 28.96
N PRO A 83 -14.00 -46.64 28.85
CA PRO A 83 -13.11 -47.41 29.69
C PRO A 83 -13.46 -47.09 31.15
N ASP A 84 -13.64 -48.14 31.94
CA ASP A 84 -14.00 -48.08 33.35
C ASP A 84 -13.06 -47.12 34.07
N ILE A 85 -13.58 -45.93 34.42
CA ILE A 85 -12.84 -44.85 35.08
C ILE A 85 -12.25 -45.31 36.42
N ASN A 86 -12.76 -46.42 36.99
CA ASN A 86 -12.25 -47.01 38.21
C ASN A 86 -10.97 -47.85 38.01
N GLN A 87 -10.57 -48.16 36.78
CA GLN A 87 -9.30 -48.86 36.49
C GLN A 87 -8.13 -47.93 36.16
N GLN A 88 -8.39 -46.62 36.02
CA GLN A 88 -7.32 -45.62 36.02
C GLN A 88 -6.82 -45.46 37.45
N ARG A 89 -5.81 -46.28 37.78
CA ARG A 89 -4.93 -46.15 38.95
C ARG A 89 -4.70 -44.67 39.23
N SER A 90 -4.77 -44.30 40.51
CA SER A 90 -4.72 -42.90 40.95
C SER A 90 -3.64 -42.11 40.18
N PRO A 91 -3.87 -40.85 39.80
CA PRO A 91 -2.90 -40.05 39.04
C PRO A 91 -1.48 -40.07 39.63
N TYR A 92 -1.39 -40.26 40.96
CA TYR A 92 -0.15 -40.46 41.70
C TYR A 92 0.65 -41.70 41.28
N ASP A 93 -0.04 -42.83 41.01
CA ASP A 93 0.60 -44.06 40.55
C ASP A 93 1.09 -43.96 39.09
N TYR A 94 0.39 -43.21 38.23
CA TYR A 94 0.78 -43.01 36.82
C TYR A 94 1.99 -42.07 36.69
N LEU A 95 2.05 -41.02 37.51
CA LEU A 95 3.13 -40.03 37.51
C LEU A 95 4.32 -40.43 38.41
N GLY A 96 4.27 -41.58 39.09
CA GLY A 96 5.30 -42.01 40.02
C GLY A 96 5.49 -41.07 41.22
N LEU A 97 4.43 -40.37 41.62
CA LEU A 97 4.47 -39.43 42.74
C LEU A 97 4.31 -40.21 44.06
N PRO A 98 5.18 -39.99 45.07
CA PRO A 98 5.03 -40.63 46.35
C PRO A 98 3.69 -40.26 46.98
N LYS A 99 2.88 -41.26 47.35
CA LYS A 99 1.56 -41.05 48.00
C LYS A 99 1.66 -40.40 49.38
N GLU A 100 2.88 -40.33 49.93
CA GLU A 100 3.18 -39.69 51.19
C GLU A 100 4.14 -38.53 50.91
N PHE A 101 3.59 -37.33 50.78
CA PHE A 101 4.37 -36.10 50.86
C PHE A 101 4.52 -35.78 52.34
N THR A 102 5.76 -35.72 52.84
CA THR A 102 6.02 -35.16 54.17
C THR A 102 5.69 -33.68 54.10
N VAL A 103 4.45 -33.32 54.47
CA VAL A 103 4.02 -31.93 54.56
C VAL A 103 4.80 -31.34 55.73
N ALA A 104 5.86 -30.57 55.42
CA ALA A 104 6.47 -29.70 56.41
C ALA A 104 5.34 -28.85 57.01
N PHE A 105 5.20 -28.88 58.33
CA PHE A 105 4.18 -28.14 59.08
C PHE A 105 4.26 -26.65 58.69
N VAL A 106 3.48 -26.24 57.69
CA VAL A 106 3.23 -24.83 57.40
C VAL A 106 2.23 -24.40 58.47
N PRO A 107 2.51 -23.33 59.23
CA PRO A 107 1.60 -22.85 60.27
C PRO A 107 0.19 -22.66 59.71
N PRO A 108 -0.88 -22.93 60.48
CA PRO A 108 -2.28 -23.03 60.03
C PRO A 108 -2.92 -21.75 59.48
N ALA A 109 -2.13 -20.70 59.22
CA ALA A 109 -2.49 -19.51 58.48
C ALA A 109 -1.17 -18.83 58.07
N PRO A 110 -0.55 -19.15 56.91
CA PRO A 110 0.28 -18.13 56.29
C PRO A 110 -0.65 -16.94 56.09
N ASP A 111 -0.24 -15.74 56.55
CA ASP A 111 -0.94 -14.52 56.17
C ASP A 111 -1.11 -14.60 54.66
N ILE A 112 -2.36 -14.80 54.20
CA ILE A 112 -2.69 -14.68 52.78
C ILE A 112 -2.20 -13.28 52.49
N PRO A 113 -1.12 -13.10 51.69
CA PRO A 113 -0.64 -11.77 51.40
C PRO A 113 -1.88 -11.04 50.93
N SER A 114 -2.31 -10.04 51.71
CA SER A 114 -3.35 -9.15 51.24
C SER A 114 -2.77 -8.66 49.93
N ILE A 115 -3.36 -9.08 48.82
CA ILE A 115 -3.15 -8.44 47.53
C ILE A 115 -3.73 -7.07 47.81
N ALA A 116 -2.88 -6.19 48.36
CA ALA A 116 -3.25 -4.90 48.87
C ALA A 116 -3.93 -4.23 47.70
N ASP A 117 -5.26 -4.09 47.76
CA ASP A 117 -6.17 -3.80 46.63
C ASP A 117 -5.38 -3.14 45.51
N GLU A 118 -4.82 -3.99 44.64
CA GLU A 118 -3.69 -3.62 43.78
C GLU A 118 -4.21 -2.46 42.95
N ASP A 119 -3.65 -1.27 43.23
CA ASP A 119 -4.16 0.06 42.83
C ASP A 119 -5.13 -0.10 41.67
N ARG A 120 -6.45 -0.06 41.94
CA ARG A 120 -7.47 -0.23 40.90
C ARG A 120 -7.01 0.64 39.74
N PRO A 121 -6.59 0.05 38.61
CA PRO A 121 -5.85 0.81 37.63
C PRO A 121 -6.69 1.99 37.23
N ASP A 122 -6.11 3.18 37.39
CA ASP A 122 -6.73 4.44 37.04
C ASP A 122 -7.48 4.23 35.72
N SER A 123 -8.75 4.61 35.69
CA SER A 123 -9.58 4.48 34.51
C SER A 123 -8.83 5.02 33.29
N ILE A 124 -8.75 4.22 32.23
CA ILE A 124 -7.97 4.52 31.03
C ILE A 124 -8.86 5.25 30.03
N GLN A 125 -8.33 6.32 29.44
CA GLN A 125 -8.91 6.92 28.24
C GLN A 125 -8.40 6.16 27.02
N LEU A 126 -9.30 5.77 26.10
CA LEU A 126 -8.87 5.15 24.85
C LEU A 126 -7.94 6.09 24.07
N ALA A 127 -6.81 5.53 23.63
CA ALA A 127 -5.82 6.27 22.87
C ALA A 127 -6.37 6.71 21.52
N LYS A 128 -5.86 7.86 21.06
CA LYS A 128 -6.06 8.32 19.70
C LYS A 128 -5.21 7.48 18.75
N ILE A 129 -5.79 7.05 17.63
CA ILE A 129 -5.04 6.36 16.58
C ILE A 129 -4.49 7.41 15.61
N LEU A 130 -3.17 7.48 15.54
CA LEU A 130 -2.41 8.43 14.73
C LEU A 130 -2.65 8.19 13.23
N PRO A 131 -2.65 9.25 12.40
CA PRO A 131 -2.81 9.11 10.97
C PRO A 131 -1.59 8.40 10.34
N PRO A 132 -1.79 7.65 9.25
CA PRO A 132 -0.69 7.12 8.44
C PRO A 132 0.22 8.21 7.86
N ARG A 133 1.41 7.80 7.41
CA ARG A 133 2.32 8.69 6.67
C ARG A 133 1.74 9.13 5.32
N PRO A 134 2.28 10.21 4.71
CA PRO A 134 1.82 10.69 3.41
C PRO A 134 1.77 9.57 2.36
N LEU A 135 0.69 9.58 1.58
CA LEU A 135 0.40 8.57 0.57
C LEU A 135 1.22 8.77 -0.70
N VAL A 136 1.67 7.66 -1.28
CA VAL A 136 2.15 7.61 -2.66
C VAL A 136 1.17 6.78 -3.47
N ALA A 137 0.62 7.36 -4.54
CA ALA A 137 -0.27 6.66 -5.45
C ALA A 137 0.46 6.27 -6.74
N THR A 138 0.29 5.02 -7.17
CA THR A 138 0.69 4.58 -8.50
C THR A 138 -0.54 4.12 -9.29
N VAL A 139 -0.46 4.16 -10.61
CA VAL A 139 -1.57 3.78 -11.50
C VAL A 139 -1.12 2.74 -12.48
N GLY A 140 -2.06 1.89 -12.88
CA GLY A 140 -1.78 0.90 -13.89
C GLY A 140 -3.04 0.38 -14.56
N ARG A 141 -2.80 -0.48 -15.55
CA ARG A 141 -3.82 -1.25 -16.23
C ARG A 141 -3.31 -2.67 -16.42
N ALA A 142 -4.22 -3.63 -16.34
CA ALA A 142 -3.89 -5.04 -16.55
C ALA A 142 -5.05 -5.77 -17.22
N PHE A 143 -4.73 -6.71 -18.10
CA PHE A 143 -5.64 -7.81 -18.42
C PHE A 143 -5.30 -8.92 -17.43
N ALA A 144 -6.24 -9.21 -16.53
CA ALA A 144 -5.94 -10.04 -15.37
C ALA A 144 -7.15 -10.89 -14.99
N ARG A 145 -6.87 -11.93 -14.21
CA ARG A 145 -7.85 -12.88 -13.70
C ARG A 145 -7.90 -12.77 -12.18
N LEU A 146 -8.61 -11.77 -11.69
CA LEU A 146 -8.74 -11.50 -10.26
C LEU A 146 -9.84 -12.39 -9.64
N PRO A 147 -9.57 -13.18 -8.58
CA PRO A 147 -10.60 -13.88 -7.83
C PRO A 147 -11.59 -12.93 -7.17
N ASP A 148 -12.85 -13.38 -7.07
CA ASP A 148 -13.82 -12.72 -6.21
C ASP A 148 -13.37 -12.80 -4.75
N SER A 149 -13.63 -11.74 -3.99
CA SER A 149 -13.29 -11.70 -2.57
C SER A 149 -14.07 -12.76 -1.79
N ILE A 150 -13.34 -13.61 -1.06
CA ILE A 150 -13.91 -14.59 -0.14
C ILE A 150 -14.12 -13.92 1.22
N LEU A 151 -15.30 -14.07 1.83
CA LEU A 151 -15.56 -13.57 3.18
C LEU A 151 -14.95 -14.51 4.23
N VAL A 152 -13.92 -14.04 4.93
CA VAL A 152 -13.27 -14.77 6.01
C VAL A 152 -13.94 -14.38 7.33
N ARG A 153 -14.81 -15.25 7.85
CA ARG A 153 -15.46 -15.01 9.15
C ARG A 153 -14.51 -15.39 10.28
N PRO A 154 -14.33 -14.52 11.30
CA PRO A 154 -13.59 -14.89 12.51
C PRO A 154 -14.17 -16.17 13.13
N GLY A 155 -13.30 -17.09 13.56
CA GLY A 155 -13.68 -18.33 14.23
C GLY A 155 -14.09 -19.48 13.30
N SER A 156 -14.26 -19.20 12.01
CA SER A 156 -14.52 -20.24 11.02
C SER A 156 -13.23 -20.97 10.67
N THR A 157 -13.11 -22.24 11.04
CA THR A 157 -12.10 -23.15 10.48
C THR A 157 -12.44 -23.39 9.02
N GLY A 158 -11.83 -22.61 8.12
CA GLY A 158 -12.13 -22.49 6.69
C GLY A 158 -12.84 -23.69 6.06
N GLY A 159 -14.16 -23.59 5.92
CA GLY A 159 -14.86 -24.42 4.95
C GLY A 159 -14.49 -23.89 3.57
N ASP A 160 -13.95 -24.77 2.71
CA ASP A 160 -13.55 -24.47 1.34
C ASP A 160 -14.77 -24.06 0.51
N VAL A 161 -15.24 -22.82 0.66
CA VAL A 161 -16.09 -22.19 -0.35
C VAL A 161 -15.15 -21.86 -1.50
N GLN A 162 -15.04 -22.81 -2.43
CA GLN A 162 -14.30 -22.59 -3.66
C GLN A 162 -14.95 -21.40 -4.39
N PRO A 163 -14.24 -20.27 -4.56
CA PRO A 163 -14.78 -19.14 -5.28
C PRO A 163 -15.09 -19.56 -6.72
N PRO A 164 -16.07 -18.92 -7.38
CA PRO A 164 -16.29 -19.15 -8.81
C PRO A 164 -14.96 -18.92 -9.56
N PRO A 165 -14.73 -19.66 -10.66
CA PRO A 165 -13.53 -19.48 -11.45
C PRO A 165 -13.45 -18.01 -11.88
N PRO A 166 -12.33 -17.31 -11.61
CA PRO A 166 -12.25 -15.90 -11.90
C PRO A 166 -12.41 -15.63 -13.40
N ILE A 167 -12.99 -14.49 -13.74
CA ILE A 167 -13.18 -14.06 -15.13
C ILE A 167 -11.98 -13.17 -15.50
N THR A 168 -11.38 -13.46 -16.66
CA THR A 168 -10.33 -12.59 -17.20
C THR A 168 -10.97 -11.35 -17.80
N GLN A 169 -10.61 -10.18 -17.29
CA GLN A 169 -11.10 -8.90 -17.79
C GLN A 169 -10.03 -7.81 -17.66
N GLU A 170 -10.34 -6.66 -18.24
CA GLU A 170 -9.48 -5.48 -18.13
C GLU A 170 -9.76 -4.75 -16.83
N TYR A 171 -8.68 -4.47 -16.10
CA TYR A 171 -8.70 -3.72 -14.87
C TYR A 171 -7.87 -2.47 -15.03
N HIS A 172 -8.44 -1.36 -14.60
CA HIS A 172 -7.72 -0.14 -14.29
C HIS A 172 -7.67 -0.02 -12.78
N TRP A 173 -6.53 0.41 -12.28
CA TRP A 173 -6.38 0.51 -10.84
C TRP A 173 -5.51 1.67 -10.42
N VAL A 174 -5.70 2.06 -9.17
CA VAL A 174 -4.82 2.95 -8.42
C VAL A 174 -4.36 2.20 -7.17
N ALA A 175 -3.05 2.10 -6.97
CA ALA A 175 -2.46 1.49 -5.79
C ALA A 175 -1.94 2.59 -4.87
N LEU A 176 -2.38 2.57 -3.62
CA LEU A 176 -2.03 3.53 -2.58
C LEU A 176 -1.01 2.87 -1.66
N PHE A 177 0.13 3.51 -1.44
CA PHE A 177 1.17 3.03 -0.54
C PHE A 177 1.39 4.04 0.58
N SER A 178 1.48 3.56 1.81
CA SER A 178 1.80 4.35 2.99
C SER A 178 2.41 3.44 4.05
N ALA A 179 2.63 3.95 5.26
CA ALA A 179 3.11 3.18 6.38
C ALA A 179 2.57 3.70 7.70
N VAL A 180 2.59 2.80 8.67
CA VAL A 180 2.19 3.06 10.05
C VAL A 180 3.44 3.14 10.92
N HIS A 181 3.57 4.18 11.73
CA HIS A 181 4.62 4.25 12.75
C HIS A 181 4.13 3.57 14.04
N ARG A 182 4.36 2.26 14.13
CA ARG A 182 3.99 1.43 15.29
C ARG A 182 4.64 1.94 16.57
N LYS A 183 5.86 2.49 16.48
CA LYS A 183 6.55 3.11 17.62
C LYS A 183 5.82 4.34 18.15
N GLU A 184 5.53 5.31 17.30
CA GLU A 184 4.84 6.55 17.71
C GLU A 184 3.45 6.23 18.29
N GLN A 185 2.75 5.25 17.70
CA GLN A 185 1.46 4.81 18.23
C GLN A 185 1.58 4.11 19.59
N ARG A 186 2.65 3.35 19.81
CA ARG A 186 2.95 2.73 21.10
C ARG A 186 3.29 3.78 22.16
N ASP A 187 4.07 4.79 21.82
CA ASP A 187 4.35 5.92 22.71
C ASP A 187 3.05 6.64 23.10
N GLU A 188 2.10 6.77 22.17
CA GLU A 188 0.76 7.29 22.45
C GLU A 188 -0.06 6.36 23.38
N PHE A 189 0.03 5.04 23.21
CA PHE A 189 -0.58 4.07 24.12
C PHE A 189 0.03 4.13 25.52
N GLU A 190 1.36 4.22 25.63
CA GLU A 190 2.07 4.42 26.91
C GLU A 190 1.64 5.72 27.59
N ARG A 191 1.50 6.82 26.83
CA ARG A 191 1.06 8.13 27.33
C ARG A 191 -0.31 8.08 27.99
N VAL A 192 -1.26 7.30 27.44
CA VAL A 192 -2.59 7.09 28.03
C VAL A 192 -2.64 5.86 28.96
N ARG A 193 -1.48 5.34 29.38
CA ARG A 193 -1.33 4.28 30.38
C ARG A 193 -1.94 2.95 29.99
N TYR A 194 -1.89 2.58 28.70
CA TYR A 194 -2.24 1.23 28.29
C TYR A 194 -1.31 0.22 28.97
N ALA A 195 -1.86 -0.91 29.38
CA ALA A 195 -1.07 -2.02 29.90
C ALA A 195 -0.09 -2.51 28.83
N PRO A 196 1.16 -2.87 29.17
CA PRO A 196 2.18 -3.24 28.18
C PRO A 196 1.75 -4.32 27.17
N ASP A 197 0.99 -5.31 27.63
CA ASP A 197 0.42 -6.40 26.81
C ASP A 197 -0.69 -5.94 25.84
N ARG A 198 -1.21 -4.72 26.01
CA ARG A 198 -2.27 -4.11 25.20
C ARG A 198 -1.78 -2.96 24.32
N GLN A 199 -0.47 -2.74 24.25
CA GLN A 199 0.14 -1.70 23.40
C GLN A 199 0.41 -2.19 21.96
N LYS A 200 0.08 -3.44 21.63
CA LYS A 200 0.22 -3.95 20.26
C LYS A 200 -0.83 -3.33 19.34
N LEU A 201 -0.35 -2.62 18.32
CA LEU A 201 -1.19 -2.02 17.28
C LEU A 201 -1.71 -3.11 16.32
N LEU A 202 -2.96 -3.53 16.47
CA LEU A 202 -3.57 -4.51 15.58
C LEU A 202 -4.48 -3.80 14.57
N VAL A 203 -4.05 -3.71 13.31
CA VAL A 203 -4.84 -3.07 12.27
C VAL A 203 -5.96 -4.03 11.86
N ALA A 204 -7.19 -3.54 11.97
CA ALA A 204 -8.42 -4.27 11.68
C ALA A 204 -8.84 -4.07 10.21
N VAL A 205 -8.78 -2.83 9.72
CA VAL A 205 -9.12 -2.45 8.33
C VAL A 205 -8.32 -1.21 7.92
N VAL A 206 -7.95 -1.14 6.64
CA VAL A 206 -7.48 0.10 5.99
C VAL A 206 -8.65 0.70 5.21
N GLU A 207 -9.08 1.90 5.58
CA GLU A 207 -10.12 2.64 4.87
C GLU A 207 -9.48 3.72 3.99
N ALA A 208 -10.06 3.94 2.81
CA ALA A 208 -9.65 5.00 1.90
C ALA A 208 -10.85 5.86 1.50
N GLU A 209 -10.61 7.14 1.28
CA GLU A 209 -11.53 8.04 0.59
C GLU A 209 -10.87 8.55 -0.69
N ARG A 210 -11.67 8.78 -1.73
CA ARG A 210 -11.23 9.41 -2.97
C ARG A 210 -12.06 10.63 -3.33
N GLN A 211 -11.45 11.56 -4.05
CA GLN A 211 -12.14 12.64 -4.76
C GLN A 211 -11.71 12.65 -6.21
N VAL A 212 -12.65 12.98 -7.09
CA VAL A 212 -12.43 13.12 -8.54
C VAL A 212 -12.26 14.60 -8.87
N LEU A 213 -11.27 14.94 -9.70
CA LEU A 213 -11.13 16.28 -10.24
C LEU A 213 -12.21 16.52 -11.30
N LEU A 214 -13.11 17.45 -11.02
CA LEU A 214 -14.19 17.83 -11.92
C LEU A 214 -13.66 18.73 -13.05
N PRO A 215 -14.37 18.82 -14.19
CA PRO A 215 -14.01 19.74 -15.28
C PRO A 215 -13.90 21.21 -14.84
N THR A 216 -14.56 21.59 -13.74
CA THR A 216 -14.48 22.93 -13.14
C THR A 216 -13.14 23.20 -12.43
N GLY A 217 -12.29 22.18 -12.27
CA GLY A 217 -11.08 22.23 -11.45
C GLY A 217 -11.33 22.01 -9.95
N ALA A 218 -12.58 21.91 -9.52
CA ALA A 218 -12.93 21.56 -8.14
C ALA A 218 -12.85 20.04 -7.91
N TRP A 219 -12.63 19.63 -6.67
CA TRP A 219 -12.71 18.23 -6.26
C TRP A 219 -14.15 17.85 -5.92
N SER A 220 -14.57 16.63 -6.27
CA SER A 220 -15.87 16.08 -5.89
C SER A 220 -16.00 15.91 -4.37
N GLU A 221 -17.20 15.60 -3.88
CA GLU A 221 -17.36 15.10 -2.51
C GLU A 221 -16.53 13.82 -2.29
N PRO A 222 -15.98 13.60 -1.08
CA PRO A 222 -15.28 12.37 -0.74
C PRO A 222 -16.18 11.14 -0.89
N GLU A 223 -15.67 10.12 -1.58
CA GLU A 223 -16.32 8.81 -1.73
C GLU A 223 -15.49 7.74 -1.01
N MET A 224 -16.13 6.91 -0.19
CA MET A 224 -15.48 5.78 0.46
C MET A 224 -15.04 4.72 -0.55
N VAL A 225 -13.79 4.29 -0.43
CA VAL A 225 -13.15 3.30 -1.29
C VAL A 225 -12.87 2.02 -0.52
N THR A 226 -13.43 0.92 -1.01
CA THR A 226 -13.03 -0.42 -0.56
C THR A 226 -11.93 -0.93 -1.47
N GLY A 227 -10.75 -1.14 -0.89
CA GLY A 227 -9.63 -1.81 -1.56
C GLY A 227 -9.99 -3.21 -2.04
N TYR A 228 -9.39 -3.61 -3.14
CA TYR A 228 -9.41 -5.00 -3.55
C TYR A 228 -8.56 -5.85 -2.61
N SER A 229 -9.15 -6.94 -2.13
CA SER A 229 -8.49 -8.02 -1.43
C SER A 229 -9.17 -9.34 -1.82
N PRO A 230 -8.42 -10.41 -2.07
CA PRO A 230 -8.99 -11.74 -2.30
C PRO A 230 -9.71 -12.28 -1.05
N ARG A 231 -9.44 -11.74 0.14
CA ARG A 231 -10.03 -12.16 1.41
C ARG A 231 -10.58 -10.97 2.19
N LYS A 232 -11.90 -10.81 2.16
CA LYS A 232 -12.58 -9.78 2.94
C LYS A 232 -12.85 -10.27 4.35
N ILE A 233 -12.29 -9.60 5.34
CA ILE A 233 -12.54 -9.86 6.75
C ILE A 233 -13.59 -8.85 7.22
N PRO A 234 -14.87 -9.24 7.39
CA PRO A 234 -15.90 -8.33 7.86
C PRO A 234 -15.65 -7.96 9.33
N VAL A 235 -15.57 -6.66 9.60
CA VAL A 235 -15.40 -6.13 10.95
C VAL A 235 -16.71 -5.56 11.47
N ARG A 236 -17.05 -5.85 12.73
CA ARG A 236 -18.06 -5.10 13.46
C ARG A 236 -17.38 -3.90 14.09
N ALA A 237 -17.91 -2.70 13.90
CA ALA A 237 -17.36 -1.51 14.56
C ALA A 237 -17.64 -1.52 16.08
N THR A 238 -18.82 -2.03 16.46
CA THR A 238 -19.28 -2.09 17.84
C THR A 238 -19.98 -3.41 18.15
N VAL A 239 -20.01 -3.77 19.42
CA VAL A 239 -20.85 -4.82 20.02
C VAL A 239 -21.75 -4.20 21.09
N PRO A 240 -22.97 -4.73 21.28
CA PRO A 240 -23.87 -4.22 22.29
C PRO A 240 -23.33 -4.48 23.70
N LEU A 241 -23.42 -3.47 24.56
CA LEU A 241 -23.17 -3.60 26.00
C LEU A 241 -24.51 -3.80 26.71
N HIS A 242 -24.56 -4.79 27.59
CA HIS A 242 -25.72 -5.10 28.41
C HIS A 242 -25.45 -4.67 29.84
N ARG A 243 -26.29 -3.77 30.36
CA ARG A 243 -26.21 -3.38 31.76
C ARG A 243 -26.77 -4.48 32.65
N GLN A 244 -26.00 -4.91 33.64
CA GLN A 244 -26.38 -5.89 34.65
C GLN A 244 -27.08 -5.21 35.83
N ASP A 245 -27.74 -6.00 36.68
CA ASP A 245 -28.49 -5.52 37.85
C ASP A 245 -27.62 -4.78 38.88
N ASP A 246 -26.32 -5.11 38.93
CA ASP A 246 -25.32 -4.44 39.77
C ASP A 246 -24.80 -3.12 39.19
N GLY A 247 -25.33 -2.72 38.02
CA GLY A 247 -24.95 -1.51 37.31
C GLY A 247 -23.68 -1.65 36.45
N THR A 248 -23.04 -2.82 36.41
CA THR A 248 -21.90 -3.09 35.52
C THR A 248 -22.37 -3.35 34.09
N TYR A 249 -21.45 -3.27 33.13
CA TYR A 249 -21.71 -3.60 31.73
C TYR A 249 -21.03 -4.91 31.37
N ALA A 250 -21.75 -5.76 30.63
CA ALA A 250 -21.24 -7.02 30.12
C ALA A 250 -21.56 -7.19 28.63
N ILE A 251 -20.69 -7.91 27.94
CA ILE A 251 -20.90 -8.36 26.56
C ILE A 251 -21.46 -9.78 26.59
N LEU A 252 -22.37 -10.10 25.67
CA LEU A 252 -22.91 -11.45 25.49
C LEU A 252 -21.81 -12.46 25.14
N ASP A 253 -21.98 -13.73 25.52
CA ASP A 253 -20.96 -14.76 25.25
C ASP A 253 -20.67 -14.94 23.74
N ALA A 254 -21.69 -14.80 22.89
CA ALA A 254 -21.52 -14.86 21.43
C ALA A 254 -20.64 -13.73 20.88
N ASP A 255 -20.77 -12.52 21.43
CA ASP A 255 -19.95 -11.38 21.04
C ASP A 255 -18.54 -11.47 21.65
N ARG A 256 -18.40 -12.02 22.86
CA ARG A 256 -17.09 -12.34 23.45
C ARG A 256 -16.32 -13.35 22.60
N GLN A 257 -17.00 -14.41 22.14
CA GLN A 257 -16.40 -15.40 21.24
C GLN A 257 -15.96 -14.76 19.93
N TYR A 258 -16.83 -13.95 19.30
CA TYR A 258 -16.48 -13.19 18.09
C TYR A 258 -15.23 -12.32 18.29
N ILE A 259 -15.15 -11.59 19.40
CA ILE A 259 -14.01 -10.74 19.75
C ILE A 259 -12.72 -11.56 19.87
N GLN A 260 -12.77 -12.70 20.57
CA GLN A 260 -11.61 -13.58 20.75
C GLN A 260 -11.14 -14.18 19.43
N ASP A 261 -12.08 -14.66 18.62
CA ASP A 261 -11.81 -15.19 17.29
C ASP A 261 -11.22 -14.13 16.37
N TYR A 262 -11.73 -12.90 16.46
CA TYR A 262 -11.24 -11.78 15.66
C TYR A 262 -9.85 -11.33 16.12
N LEU A 263 -9.62 -11.22 17.43
CA LEU A 263 -8.30 -10.95 17.98
C LEU A 263 -7.28 -12.01 17.56
N THR A 264 -7.65 -13.29 17.60
CA THR A 264 -6.79 -14.40 17.16
C THR A 264 -6.41 -14.27 15.69
N LEU A 265 -7.37 -13.89 14.83
CA LEU A 265 -7.12 -13.63 13.42
C LEU A 265 -6.18 -12.44 13.23
N LEU A 266 -6.43 -11.33 13.93
CA LEU A 266 -5.64 -10.10 13.82
C LEU A 266 -4.25 -10.21 14.42
N ASP A 267 -4.06 -11.01 15.47
CA ASP A 267 -2.76 -11.22 16.09
C ASP A 267 -1.86 -12.14 15.26
N SER A 268 -2.45 -12.88 14.31
CA SER A 268 -1.68 -13.70 13.38
C SER A 268 -0.95 -12.84 12.33
N PRO A 269 0.34 -13.12 12.03
CA PRO A 269 1.08 -12.41 10.99
C PRO A 269 0.38 -12.45 9.62
N ALA A 270 -0.17 -13.60 9.24
CA ALA A 270 -0.89 -13.76 7.98
C ALA A 270 -2.18 -12.92 7.92
N GLY A 271 -2.87 -12.73 9.04
CA GLY A 271 -4.03 -11.85 9.12
C GLY A 271 -3.65 -10.38 8.95
N GLN A 272 -2.57 -9.93 9.62
CA GLN A 272 -2.05 -8.57 9.43
C GLN A 272 -1.54 -8.35 8.01
N GLU A 273 -0.82 -9.32 7.42
CA GLU A 273 -0.35 -9.24 6.04
C GLU A 273 -1.51 -9.13 5.06
N GLU A 274 -2.58 -9.93 5.20
CA GLU A 274 -3.74 -9.82 4.30
C GLU A 274 -4.44 -8.45 4.42
N ILE A 275 -4.50 -7.88 5.62
CA ILE A 275 -5.16 -6.57 5.86
C ILE A 275 -4.30 -5.41 5.35
N LEU A 276 -3.00 -5.43 5.65
CA LEU A 276 -2.07 -4.34 5.31
C LEU A 276 -1.55 -4.45 3.89
N ARG A 277 -1.44 -5.67 3.36
CA ARG A 277 -0.71 -5.98 2.13
C ARG A 277 -1.47 -7.01 1.30
N PRO A 278 -2.74 -6.74 0.94
CA PRO A 278 -3.55 -7.70 0.21
C PRO A 278 -2.88 -8.09 -1.10
N GLN A 279 -2.94 -9.39 -1.41
CA GLN A 279 -2.35 -9.92 -2.63
C GLN A 279 -3.10 -9.41 -3.85
N PHE A 280 -2.46 -8.51 -4.61
CA PHE A 280 -2.98 -8.02 -5.88
C PHE A 280 -2.07 -8.43 -7.03
N GLN A 281 -0.77 -8.23 -6.86
CA GLN A 281 0.25 -8.47 -7.88
C GLN A 281 0.28 -9.92 -8.38
N GLU A 282 0.01 -10.89 -7.51
CA GLU A 282 0.05 -12.32 -7.85
C GLU A 282 -0.95 -12.72 -8.93
N PHE A 283 -2.05 -11.97 -9.06
CA PHE A 283 -3.15 -12.21 -9.99
C PHE A 283 -3.01 -11.47 -11.33
N LEU A 284 -1.94 -10.68 -11.49
CA LEU A 284 -1.64 -9.98 -12.73
C LEU A 284 -0.86 -10.91 -13.66
N GLU A 285 -1.32 -11.05 -14.91
CA GLU A 285 -0.64 -11.89 -15.92
C GLU A 285 0.81 -11.42 -16.15
N ASN A 286 1.03 -10.10 -16.10
CA ASN A 286 2.33 -9.44 -16.21
C ASN A 286 2.71 -8.74 -14.90
N ARG A 287 3.05 -9.54 -13.87
CA ARG A 287 3.28 -9.11 -12.48
C ARG A 287 4.19 -7.88 -12.32
N TRP A 288 5.18 -7.71 -13.19
CA TRP A 288 6.25 -6.72 -13.03
C TRP A 288 5.93 -5.33 -13.60
N PHE A 289 5.02 -5.23 -14.57
CA PHE A 289 4.81 -3.98 -15.32
C PHE A 289 3.43 -3.40 -15.18
N ALA A 290 2.46 -4.25 -14.82
CA ALA A 290 1.18 -3.71 -14.42
C ALA A 290 1.41 -2.86 -13.18
N TRP A 291 2.05 -3.41 -12.13
CA TRP A 291 2.08 -2.85 -10.78
C TRP A 291 3.42 -2.20 -10.41
N GLU A 292 3.49 -0.87 -10.52
CA GLU A 292 4.65 -0.10 -10.08
C GLU A 292 4.62 0.12 -8.57
N VAL A 293 5.63 -0.41 -7.89
CA VAL A 293 5.87 -0.19 -6.46
C VAL A 293 6.80 1.02 -6.31
N PRO A 294 6.46 2.04 -5.51
CA PRO A 294 7.32 3.19 -5.33
C PRO A 294 8.65 2.78 -4.69
N LYS A 295 9.76 3.34 -5.18
CA LYS A 295 11.10 2.99 -4.66
C LYS A 295 11.29 3.37 -3.20
N GLN A 296 10.62 4.45 -2.76
CA GLN A 296 10.70 4.97 -1.40
C GLN A 296 9.33 5.53 -1.00
N LEU A 297 9.02 5.43 0.29
CA LEU A 297 7.89 6.13 0.90
C LEU A 297 8.39 7.41 1.57
N PRO A 298 7.65 8.53 1.50
CA PRO A 298 8.05 9.79 2.11
C PRO A 298 8.38 9.62 3.61
N GLY A 299 9.61 9.96 3.98
CA GLY A 299 10.08 9.89 5.36
C GLY A 299 10.52 8.50 5.83
N LEU A 300 10.65 7.52 4.92
CA LEU A 300 10.96 6.14 5.27
C LEU A 300 12.09 5.56 4.41
N SER A 301 13.03 4.87 5.06
CA SER A 301 14.13 4.13 4.43
C SER A 301 13.79 2.66 4.18
N VAL A 302 12.50 2.31 4.22
CA VAL A 302 12.02 0.93 4.16
C VAL A 302 11.97 0.46 2.71
N GLN A 303 12.55 -0.72 2.42
CA GLN A 303 12.45 -1.35 1.11
C GLN A 303 11.17 -2.19 1.05
N LEU A 304 10.24 -1.83 0.17
CA LEU A 304 8.95 -2.53 0.06
C LEU A 304 9.08 -4.01 -0.36
N ALA A 305 10.21 -4.39 -0.98
CA ALA A 305 10.52 -5.78 -1.29
C ALA A 305 10.58 -6.69 -0.05
N ASP A 306 11.03 -6.16 1.08
CA ASP A 306 11.18 -6.93 2.33
C ASP A 306 9.81 -7.37 2.89
N TYR A 307 8.72 -6.74 2.42
CA TYR A 307 7.34 -7.01 2.85
C TYR A 307 6.52 -7.74 1.79
N GLY A 308 7.19 -8.39 0.84
CA GLY A 308 6.54 -9.21 -0.18
C GLY A 308 6.02 -8.43 -1.39
N ALA A 309 6.28 -7.13 -1.50
CA ALA A 309 6.06 -6.43 -2.77
C ALA A 309 7.09 -6.94 -3.79
N MET A 310 6.65 -7.51 -4.91
CA MET A 310 7.61 -8.03 -5.89
C MET A 310 8.17 -6.84 -6.69
N LEU A 311 9.41 -6.44 -6.39
CA LEU A 311 10.15 -5.47 -7.17
C LEU A 311 10.78 -6.13 -8.39
N PRO A 312 10.83 -5.45 -9.56
CA PRO A 312 11.68 -5.91 -10.65
C PRO A 312 13.10 -6.07 -10.11
N THR A 313 13.70 -7.25 -10.24
CA THR A 313 15.10 -7.47 -9.88
C THR A 313 15.95 -6.51 -10.69
N GLU A 314 16.46 -5.44 -10.07
CA GLU A 314 17.29 -4.43 -10.74
C GLU A 314 18.61 -5.02 -11.29
N ASP A 315 18.97 -6.25 -10.88
CA ASP A 315 20.32 -6.82 -11.00
C ASP A 315 20.54 -7.87 -12.11
N GLU A 316 19.58 -8.06 -13.02
CA GLU A 316 19.85 -8.76 -14.29
C GLU A 316 19.52 -7.89 -15.49
N GLY A 317 19.91 -6.61 -15.45
CA GLY A 317 20.25 -5.93 -16.68
C GLY A 317 21.16 -6.87 -17.49
N PRO A 318 20.90 -7.12 -18.78
CA PRO A 318 21.55 -8.18 -19.53
C PRO A 318 23.04 -8.04 -19.29
N THR A 319 23.65 -9.00 -18.56
CA THR A 319 25.09 -9.05 -18.39
C THR A 319 25.61 -8.86 -19.80
N PRO A 320 26.30 -7.75 -20.12
CA PRO A 320 26.55 -7.34 -21.49
C PRO A 320 27.11 -8.57 -22.15
N ARG A 321 26.32 -9.18 -23.07
CA ARG A 321 26.63 -10.48 -23.67
C ARG A 321 28.09 -10.37 -23.99
N ARG A 322 28.95 -11.11 -23.27
CA ARG A 322 30.39 -10.98 -23.39
C ARG A 322 30.63 -11.17 -24.88
N THR A 323 30.85 -10.08 -25.60
CA THR A 323 31.02 -10.12 -27.03
C THR A 323 32.21 -11.03 -27.16
N VAL A 324 31.99 -12.25 -27.62
CA VAL A 324 33.06 -13.18 -27.87
C VAL A 324 33.88 -12.44 -28.90
N GLU A 325 34.97 -11.85 -28.42
CA GLU A 325 35.87 -11.05 -29.21
C GLU A 325 36.27 -11.97 -30.37
N PRO A 326 35.86 -11.67 -31.61
CA PRO A 326 36.23 -12.51 -32.73
C PRO A 326 37.75 -12.50 -32.75
N THR A 327 38.36 -13.67 -32.52
CA THR A 327 39.80 -13.90 -32.53
C THR A 327 40.44 -13.08 -33.65
N ALA A 328 41.06 -11.96 -33.27
CA ALA A 328 41.61 -11.02 -34.22
C ALA A 328 42.82 -11.66 -34.91
N ALA A 329 42.78 -11.70 -36.24
CA ALA A 329 43.97 -11.94 -37.05
C ALA A 329 45.05 -10.88 -36.73
N PRO A 330 46.35 -11.25 -36.79
CA PRO A 330 47.44 -10.38 -36.37
C PRO A 330 47.53 -9.13 -37.25
N ARG A 331 47.34 -7.95 -36.65
CA ARG A 331 47.58 -6.66 -37.31
C ARG A 331 48.94 -6.10 -36.94
N THR A 332 49.65 -5.72 -38.00
CA THR A 332 50.95 -5.07 -38.08
C THR A 332 51.00 -3.71 -37.38
N ALA A 333 52.16 -3.45 -36.78
CA ALA A 333 52.50 -2.23 -36.04
C ALA A 333 52.68 -0.99 -36.93
N THR A 334 52.30 0.19 -36.42
CA THR A 334 52.86 1.52 -36.77
C THR A 334 52.45 2.56 -35.70
N PRO A 335 53.10 3.74 -35.57
CA PRO A 335 53.63 4.20 -34.29
C PRO A 335 52.96 5.46 -33.72
N SER A 336 53.29 5.69 -32.44
CA SER A 336 52.87 6.77 -31.56
C SER A 336 53.05 8.19 -32.11
N ARG A 337 52.09 9.07 -31.84
CA ARG A 337 52.25 10.53 -31.97
C ARG A 337 52.05 11.22 -30.61
N ARG A 338 53.18 11.64 -30.05
CA ARG A 338 53.35 12.56 -28.90
C ARG A 338 52.69 13.90 -29.19
N THR A 339 51.94 14.46 -28.24
CA THR A 339 51.63 15.91 -28.20
C THR A 339 51.88 16.44 -26.79
N THR A 340 52.61 17.54 -26.75
CA THR A 340 53.14 18.25 -25.59
C THR A 340 52.49 19.63 -25.49
N GLY A 341 52.23 20.07 -24.26
CA GLY A 341 52.29 21.48 -23.84
C GLY A 341 50.97 22.26 -23.81
N ARG A 342 50.68 22.94 -22.69
CA ARG A 342 50.93 24.40 -22.54
C ARG A 342 50.56 24.92 -21.14
N ASP A 343 51.54 25.57 -20.51
CA ASP A 343 51.43 26.44 -19.32
C ASP A 343 50.96 27.86 -19.68
N PHE A 344 50.24 28.51 -18.76
CA PHE A 344 50.11 29.97 -18.52
C PHE A 344 49.57 30.12 -17.07
N GLY A 345 50.20 30.74 -16.06
CA GLY A 345 50.74 32.11 -15.96
C GLY A 345 49.57 33.11 -15.83
N GLY A 346 49.37 33.98 -14.83
CA GLY A 346 50.07 34.49 -13.66
C GLY A 346 49.27 35.73 -13.16
N GLY A 347 49.53 36.27 -11.96
CA GLY A 347 48.87 37.52 -11.54
C GLY A 347 49.20 37.98 -10.11
N ARG A 348 50.23 38.83 -9.97
CA ARG A 348 50.58 39.58 -8.74
C ARG A 348 50.01 40.99 -8.81
N GLY A 349 49.56 41.53 -7.68
CA GLY A 349 49.32 42.95 -7.46
C GLY A 349 49.95 43.39 -6.13
N ARG A 350 50.77 44.45 -6.17
CA ARG A 350 51.60 45.01 -5.10
C ARG A 350 51.41 46.53 -5.11
N PHE A 351 51.16 47.19 -3.98
CA PHE A 351 51.42 48.63 -3.77
C PHE A 351 51.84 48.92 -2.30
N PRO A 352 52.52 50.06 -2.00
CA PRO A 352 53.61 50.14 -1.01
C PRO A 352 53.51 51.22 0.10
N GLY A 353 54.32 51.02 1.16
CA GLY A 353 55.10 52.02 1.95
C GLY A 353 54.40 52.88 3.03
N PRO A 354 55.14 53.60 3.91
CA PRO A 354 56.47 53.32 4.51
C PRO A 354 56.60 53.69 6.04
N ASP A 355 57.79 53.41 6.60
CA ASP A 355 58.52 54.11 7.70
C ASP A 355 58.93 53.33 8.98
N GLY A 356 60.26 53.22 9.18
CA GLY A 356 60.88 53.49 10.49
C GLY A 356 61.67 52.39 11.24
N ALA A 357 63.01 52.46 11.16
CA ALA A 357 64.06 52.07 12.13
C ALA A 357 64.66 50.61 12.16
N PRO A 358 66.02 50.46 12.23
CA PRO A 358 66.76 49.21 12.42
C PRO A 358 67.42 49.12 13.84
N PRO A 359 68.30 48.14 14.15
CA PRO A 359 68.09 46.70 14.25
C PRO A 359 68.49 46.14 15.64
N VAL A 360 67.88 45.02 16.07
CA VAL A 360 68.43 44.16 17.15
C VAL A 360 68.28 42.70 16.70
N ALA A 361 69.40 42.02 16.49
CA ALA A 361 69.47 40.56 16.39
C ALA A 361 69.65 39.96 17.81
N PRO A 362 69.50 38.65 18.07
CA PRO A 362 68.93 37.55 17.26
C PRO A 362 67.94 36.65 18.05
N ARG A 363 67.15 35.84 17.35
CA ARG A 363 66.86 34.43 17.76
C ARG A 363 66.19 33.72 16.60
N ALA A 364 66.75 32.58 16.20
CA ALA A 364 66.22 31.73 15.15
C ALA A 364 64.83 31.19 15.56
N SER A 365 63.78 31.85 15.08
CA SER A 365 62.42 31.33 15.11
C SER A 365 62.24 30.37 13.95
N VAL A 366 62.04 29.09 14.28
CA VAL A 366 61.53 28.07 13.35
C VAL A 366 60.17 28.55 12.84
N THR A 367 60.10 28.99 11.59
CA THR A 367 58.83 29.30 10.91
C THR A 367 58.11 27.99 10.60
N PRO A 368 56.90 27.75 11.15
CA PRO A 368 56.10 26.58 10.78
C PRO A 368 55.62 26.70 9.32
N SER A 369 55.56 25.56 8.63
CA SER A 369 55.16 25.44 7.23
C SER A 369 53.72 25.96 7.02
N PRO A 370 53.43 26.84 6.04
CA PRO A 370 52.10 27.46 5.87
C PRO A 370 50.96 26.53 5.41
N GLY A 371 51.21 25.22 5.25
CA GLY A 371 50.25 24.26 4.70
C GLY A 371 49.26 23.65 5.71
N ASP A 372 49.59 23.64 7.00
CA ASP A 372 48.83 22.86 8.01
C ASP A 372 47.81 23.71 8.80
N ALA A 373 47.79 25.03 8.59
CA ALA A 373 46.96 25.96 9.34
C ALA A 373 45.42 25.84 9.12
N PRO A 374 44.91 25.46 7.92
CA PRO A 374 43.46 25.36 7.70
C PRO A 374 42.85 24.12 8.37
N ALA A 375 43.52 22.97 8.28
CA ALA A 375 43.04 21.70 8.83
C ALA A 375 42.95 21.76 10.36
N ALA A 376 44.00 22.26 11.02
CA ALA A 376 44.03 22.41 12.47
C ALA A 376 42.97 23.41 13.01
N ARG A 377 42.50 24.36 12.21
CA ARG A 377 41.41 25.28 12.59
C ARG A 377 40.04 24.61 12.52
N ALA A 378 39.82 23.75 11.52
CA ALA A 378 38.57 23.01 11.38
C ALA A 378 38.39 22.02 12.55
N GLY A 379 39.41 21.23 12.89
CA GLY A 379 39.35 20.29 14.02
C GLY A 379 39.07 20.97 15.36
N ARG A 380 39.66 22.14 15.63
CA ARG A 380 39.39 22.91 16.86
C ARG A 380 37.95 23.43 16.94
N ALA A 381 37.38 23.85 15.82
CA ALA A 381 35.99 24.30 15.76
C ALA A 381 35.03 23.13 16.05
N GLU A 382 35.32 21.95 15.51
CA GLU A 382 34.56 20.73 15.76
C GLU A 382 34.62 20.29 17.23
N ILE A 383 35.80 20.27 17.86
CA ILE A 383 35.94 19.94 19.29
C ILE A 383 35.14 20.92 20.17
N THR A 384 35.16 22.21 19.82
CA THR A 384 34.38 23.23 20.55
C THR A 384 32.87 23.01 20.38
N ARG A 385 32.43 22.54 19.21
CA ARG A 385 31.04 22.14 18.97
C ARG A 385 30.67 20.92 19.82
N LEU A 386 31.48 19.86 19.81
CA LEU A 386 31.24 18.63 20.58
C LEU A 386 31.12 18.91 22.09
N PHE A 387 31.99 19.77 22.66
CA PHE A 387 31.86 20.16 24.06
C PHE A 387 30.55 20.90 24.36
N ARG A 388 30.12 21.79 23.46
CA ARG A 388 28.87 22.53 23.62
C ARG A 388 27.66 21.60 23.58
N GLU A 389 27.65 20.67 22.63
CA GLU A 389 26.59 19.67 22.49
C GLU A 389 26.58 18.71 23.70
N ALA A 390 27.75 18.32 24.20
CA ALA A 390 27.86 17.51 25.41
C ALA A 390 27.32 18.25 26.65
N ASP A 391 27.66 19.54 26.82
CA ASP A 391 27.13 20.37 27.92
C ASP A 391 25.61 20.56 27.83
N GLU A 392 25.09 20.71 26.62
CA GLU A 392 23.66 20.78 26.36
C GLU A 392 22.96 19.46 26.71
N ALA A 393 23.52 18.32 26.28
CA ALA A 393 23.01 16.99 26.61
C ALA A 393 23.03 16.73 28.13
N ILE A 394 24.10 17.12 28.84
CA ILE A 394 24.17 17.05 30.32
C ILE A 394 23.06 17.90 30.95
N THR A 395 22.84 19.11 30.44
CA THR A 395 21.80 20.01 30.93
C THR A 395 20.39 19.43 30.73
N LYS A 396 20.18 18.66 29.65
CA LYS A 396 18.94 17.94 29.35
C LYS A 396 18.82 16.57 30.05
N GLN A 397 19.82 16.18 30.85
CA GLN A 397 19.91 14.85 31.49
C GLN A 397 20.05 13.68 30.49
N GLU A 398 20.53 13.94 29.27
CA GLU A 398 20.81 12.95 28.23
C GLU A 398 22.24 12.39 28.39
N PHE A 399 22.51 11.78 29.56
CA PHE A 399 23.88 11.43 29.97
C PHE A 399 24.60 10.44 29.05
N ILE A 400 23.88 9.51 28.42
CA ILE A 400 24.45 8.55 27.46
C ILE A 400 24.98 9.28 26.22
N GLN A 401 24.19 10.20 25.65
CA GLN A 401 24.61 11.02 24.51
C GLN A 401 25.79 11.93 24.89
N ALA A 402 25.76 12.52 26.08
CA ALA A 402 26.87 13.34 26.58
C ALA A 402 28.17 12.54 26.70
N ARG A 403 28.12 11.29 27.18
CA ARG A 403 29.29 10.39 27.19
C ARG A 403 29.82 10.18 25.78
N ASP A 404 28.97 9.81 24.83
CA ASP A 404 29.39 9.50 23.46
C ASP A 404 30.04 10.71 22.77
N LEU A 405 29.54 11.92 23.02
CA LEU A 405 30.13 13.17 22.54
C LEU A 405 31.49 13.48 23.19
N LEU A 406 31.65 13.24 24.49
CA LEU A 406 32.91 13.42 25.20
C LEU A 406 33.96 12.38 24.77
N GLU A 407 33.56 11.14 24.51
CA GLU A 407 34.43 10.11 23.95
C GLU A 407 34.92 10.46 22.54
N GLN A 408 34.07 11.06 21.71
CA GLN A 408 34.48 11.58 20.40
C GLN A 408 35.55 12.67 20.53
N VAL A 409 35.46 13.55 21.54
CA VAL A 409 36.53 14.55 21.81
C VAL A 409 37.83 13.86 22.22
N ILE A 410 37.78 12.81 23.04
CA ILE A 410 38.95 12.06 23.48
C ILE A 410 39.62 11.32 22.31
N GLN A 411 38.83 10.80 21.37
CA GLN A 411 39.31 10.06 20.20
C GLN A 411 39.78 10.98 19.05
N ASN A 412 39.46 12.27 19.09
CA ASN A 412 39.80 13.20 18.01
C ASN A 412 41.31 13.55 18.01
N PRO A 413 42.06 13.30 16.92
CA PRO A 413 43.50 13.54 16.87
C PRO A 413 43.89 15.02 16.95
N ASP A 414 42.99 15.94 16.63
CA ASP A 414 43.21 17.39 16.71
C ASP A 414 42.98 17.95 18.13
N ALA A 415 42.53 17.13 19.08
CA ALA A 415 42.29 17.54 20.45
C ALA A 415 43.61 17.78 21.19
N SER A 416 43.75 18.99 21.77
CA SER A 416 44.89 19.28 22.64
C SER A 416 44.83 18.42 23.90
N SER A 417 45.98 18.12 24.50
CA SER A 417 46.05 17.32 25.73
C SER A 417 45.16 17.89 26.85
N LYS A 418 45.06 19.22 26.93
CA LYS A 418 44.17 19.90 27.88
C LYS A 418 42.69 19.63 27.61
N GLN A 419 42.28 19.62 26.34
CA GLN A 419 40.90 19.31 25.96
C GLN A 419 40.57 17.83 26.25
N VAL A 420 41.52 16.92 26.02
CA VAL A 420 41.35 15.51 26.36
C VAL A 420 41.18 15.36 27.89
N GLU A 421 42.01 16.04 28.68
CA GLU A 421 41.90 16.05 30.15
C GLU A 421 40.58 16.65 30.65
N ASP A 422 40.13 17.75 30.04
CA ASP A 422 38.83 18.38 30.34
C ASP A 422 37.66 17.43 30.01
N ALA A 423 37.72 16.73 28.87
CA ALA A 423 36.70 15.75 28.47
C ALA A 423 36.65 14.55 29.43
N GLN A 424 37.81 14.00 29.79
CA GLN A 424 37.92 12.91 30.78
C GLN A 424 37.38 13.33 32.14
N SER A 425 37.70 14.55 32.59
CA SER A 425 37.21 15.09 33.87
C SER A 425 35.69 15.24 33.88
N ARG A 426 35.08 15.65 32.76
CA ARG A 426 33.62 15.73 32.62
C ARG A 426 32.98 14.35 32.58
N LEU A 427 33.56 13.42 31.83
CA LEU A 427 33.08 12.04 31.76
C LEU A 427 33.06 11.38 33.14
N LEU A 428 34.13 11.56 33.93
CA LEU A 428 34.19 11.06 35.31
C LEU A 428 33.10 11.66 36.21
N ARG A 429 32.75 12.95 36.02
CA ARG A 429 31.68 13.61 36.80
C ARG A 429 30.29 13.07 36.48
N ILE A 430 30.03 12.77 35.21
CA ILE A 430 28.72 12.26 34.77
C ILE A 430 28.61 10.74 34.85
N GLN A 431 29.71 10.02 35.12
CA GLN A 431 29.75 8.55 35.08
C GLN A 431 28.66 7.90 35.95
N GLN A 432 28.42 8.41 37.16
CA GLN A 432 27.39 7.86 38.04
C GLN A 432 25.97 8.03 37.46
N ASP A 433 25.73 9.13 36.76
CA ASP A 433 24.45 9.41 36.11
C ASP A 433 24.30 8.61 34.82
N VAL A 434 25.39 8.38 34.07
CA VAL A 434 25.46 7.43 32.95
C VAL A 434 25.10 6.02 33.44
N ASP A 435 25.75 5.51 34.49
CA ASP A 435 25.47 4.17 35.03
C ASP A 435 24.03 4.03 35.55
N ARG A 436 23.41 5.13 36.00
CA ARG A 436 21.98 5.15 36.38
C ARG A 436 21.10 5.09 35.15
N ALA A 437 21.35 5.95 34.17
CA ALA A 437 20.62 5.99 32.92
C ALA A 437 20.70 4.65 32.16
N GLU A 438 21.88 4.02 32.12
CA GLU A 438 22.06 2.69 31.52
C GLU A 438 21.29 1.60 32.27
N ARG A 439 21.26 1.63 33.61
CA ARG A 439 20.45 0.68 34.38
C ARG A 439 18.96 0.89 34.18
N GLU A 440 18.51 2.14 34.11
CA GLU A 440 17.11 2.45 33.81
C GLU A 440 16.73 2.02 32.41
N LEU A 441 17.59 2.27 31.41
CA LEU A 441 17.43 1.79 30.04
C LEU A 441 17.39 0.26 29.99
N PHE A 442 18.35 -0.41 30.64
CA PHE A 442 18.41 -1.86 30.71
C PHE A 442 17.17 -2.46 31.41
N LEU A 443 16.72 -1.89 32.53
CA LEU A 443 15.51 -2.34 33.22
C LEU A 443 14.25 -2.04 32.41
N ALA A 444 14.24 -0.98 31.61
CA ALA A 444 13.15 -0.68 30.68
C ALA A 444 13.15 -1.70 29.53
N GLU A 445 14.30 -1.98 28.92
CA GLU A 445 14.47 -3.02 27.89
C GLU A 445 14.15 -4.41 28.43
N GLU A 446 14.55 -4.73 29.66
CA GLU A 446 14.26 -6.02 30.27
C GLU A 446 12.79 -6.12 30.67
N ARG A 447 12.18 -5.05 31.19
CA ARG A 447 10.72 -4.99 31.39
C ARG A 447 9.98 -5.18 30.08
N ARG A 448 10.44 -4.54 29.01
CA ARG A 448 9.90 -4.73 27.67
C ARG A 448 10.07 -6.17 27.19
N ARG A 449 11.28 -6.73 27.27
CA ARG A 449 11.56 -8.13 26.92
C ARG A 449 10.69 -9.12 27.70
N LEU A 450 10.54 -8.91 29.01
CA LEU A 450 9.72 -9.74 29.90
C LEU A 450 8.22 -9.54 29.67
N ALA A 451 7.79 -8.33 29.30
CA ALA A 451 6.42 -8.02 28.89
C ALA A 451 6.05 -8.61 27.51
N GLY A 452 6.96 -9.38 26.89
CA GLY A 452 6.69 -10.06 25.63
C GLY A 452 6.96 -9.19 24.40
N GLU A 453 7.83 -8.18 24.48
CA GLU A 453 8.22 -7.33 23.34
C GLU A 453 8.90 -8.09 22.18
N GLN A 454 9.03 -9.42 22.27
CA GLN A 454 9.48 -10.26 21.15
C GLN A 454 8.56 -10.25 19.91
N ASP A 455 7.37 -9.63 19.97
CA ASP A 455 6.45 -9.60 18.81
C ASP A 455 5.65 -8.30 18.64
N VAL A 456 6.24 -7.13 18.93
CA VAL A 456 5.57 -5.83 18.69
C VAL A 456 5.65 -5.39 17.22
N GLY A 457 6.30 -6.20 16.38
CA GLY A 457 6.57 -5.89 14.99
C GLY A 457 7.64 -4.81 14.82
N GLU A 458 7.91 -4.44 13.58
CA GLU A 458 8.86 -3.37 13.26
C GLU A 458 8.30 -2.00 13.63
N ASP A 459 9.18 -1.03 13.87
CA ASP A 459 8.75 0.33 14.26
C ASP A 459 7.94 1.05 13.17
N VAL A 460 8.15 0.65 11.91
CA VAL A 460 7.45 1.13 10.74
C VAL A 460 6.92 -0.07 9.99
N ASP A 461 5.64 -0.03 9.61
CA ASP A 461 4.99 -1.12 8.88
C ASP A 461 4.32 -0.57 7.61
N PRO A 462 4.84 -0.86 6.41
CA PRO A 462 4.25 -0.40 5.17
C PRO A 462 2.99 -1.19 4.83
N PHE A 463 2.03 -0.49 4.24
CA PHE A 463 0.78 -1.07 3.78
C PHE A 463 0.40 -0.50 2.40
N TRP A 464 -0.44 -1.23 1.69
CA TRP A 464 -1.00 -0.78 0.43
C TRP A 464 -2.45 -1.18 0.23
N LEU A 465 -3.16 -0.40 -0.60
CA LEU A 465 -4.55 -0.61 -0.95
C LEU A 465 -4.74 -0.38 -2.45
N THR A 466 -5.45 -1.27 -3.14
CA THR A 466 -5.70 -1.15 -4.58
C THR A 466 -7.16 -0.83 -4.87
N ASP A 467 -7.44 0.33 -5.45
CA ASP A 467 -8.77 0.74 -5.94
C ASP A 467 -8.95 0.27 -7.40
N LEU A 468 -9.90 -0.66 -7.63
CA LEU A 468 -10.26 -1.16 -8.97
C LEU A 468 -11.47 -0.44 -9.58
N ARG A 469 -12.12 0.47 -8.85
CA ARG A 469 -13.37 1.11 -9.27
C ARG A 469 -13.12 2.47 -9.93
N ILE A 470 -11.96 2.65 -10.54
CA ILE A 470 -11.52 3.90 -11.13
C ILE A 470 -11.90 3.97 -12.61
N ILE A 471 -12.28 5.16 -13.05
CA ILE A 471 -12.62 5.47 -14.43
C ILE A 471 -11.35 5.98 -15.14
N PRO A 472 -10.93 5.34 -16.26
CA PRO A 472 -9.81 5.81 -17.07
C PRO A 472 -9.95 7.26 -17.53
N GLY A 473 -8.85 8.00 -17.61
CA GLY A 473 -8.80 9.38 -18.07
C GLY A 473 -9.20 10.43 -17.01
N LYS A 474 -9.70 10.01 -15.85
CA LYS A 474 -10.00 10.91 -14.71
C LYS A 474 -8.77 11.10 -13.82
N THR A 475 -8.75 12.21 -13.10
CA THR A 475 -7.75 12.51 -12.08
C THR A 475 -8.37 12.39 -10.70
N TYR A 476 -7.65 11.74 -9.79
CA TYR A 476 -8.11 11.46 -8.43
C TYR A 476 -7.13 12.01 -7.40
N ARG A 477 -7.58 12.15 -6.16
CA ARG A 477 -6.72 12.22 -4.97
C ARG A 477 -7.31 11.36 -3.87
N TYR A 478 -6.47 10.84 -2.99
CA TYR A 478 -6.86 9.87 -1.98
C TYR A 478 -6.41 10.29 -0.58
N ARG A 479 -7.12 9.84 0.44
CA ARG A 479 -6.64 9.83 1.82
C ARG A 479 -7.01 8.51 2.48
N VAL A 480 -6.24 8.09 3.48
CA VAL A 480 -6.46 6.81 4.16
C VAL A 480 -6.53 6.98 5.67
N ARG A 481 -7.19 6.05 6.34
CA ARG A 481 -7.11 5.91 7.80
C ARG A 481 -7.09 4.44 8.17
N LEU A 482 -6.63 4.17 9.39
CA LEU A 482 -6.62 2.82 9.96
C LEU A 482 -7.81 2.67 10.91
N LEU A 483 -8.46 1.53 10.86
CA LEU A 483 -9.29 1.05 11.95
C LEU A 483 -8.44 0.06 12.73
N VAL A 484 -8.28 0.30 14.02
CA VAL A 484 -7.45 -0.51 14.91
C VAL A 484 -8.34 -1.27 15.87
N PHE A 485 -7.99 -2.52 16.17
CA PHE A 485 -8.71 -3.29 17.17
C PHE A 485 -8.58 -2.66 18.56
N ASN A 486 -9.71 -2.44 19.23
CA ASN A 486 -9.73 -1.95 20.59
C ASN A 486 -9.30 -3.04 21.57
N GLN A 487 -8.07 -2.95 22.05
CA GLN A 487 -7.52 -3.89 23.04
C GLN A 487 -8.30 -3.87 24.37
N TYR A 488 -9.15 -2.88 24.64
CA TYR A 488 -9.98 -2.79 25.86
C TYR A 488 -11.46 -3.14 25.64
N VAL A 489 -11.82 -3.69 24.47
CA VAL A 489 -13.19 -4.15 24.21
C VAL A 489 -13.65 -5.14 25.29
N GLY A 490 -14.84 -4.91 25.85
CA GLY A 490 -15.42 -5.70 26.94
C GLY A 490 -14.92 -5.39 28.35
N LEU A 491 -14.00 -4.44 28.52
CA LEU A 491 -13.45 -4.07 29.83
C LEU A 491 -14.01 -2.72 30.31
N ALA A 492 -15.33 -2.64 30.46
CA ALA A 492 -16.03 -1.39 30.81
C ALA A 492 -15.55 -0.77 32.14
N ASN A 493 -15.12 -1.58 33.10
CA ASN A 493 -14.60 -1.13 34.39
C ASN A 493 -13.16 -0.60 34.36
N ARG A 494 -12.47 -0.73 33.22
CA ARG A 494 -11.10 -0.23 33.02
C ARG A 494 -11.06 1.09 32.24
N LEU A 495 -12.18 1.54 31.71
CA LEU A 495 -12.27 2.71 30.85
C LEU A 495 -12.93 3.87 31.58
N GLU A 496 -12.50 5.10 31.29
CA GLU A 496 -13.17 6.32 31.79
C GLU A 496 -14.63 6.40 31.31
N ASN A 497 -14.86 5.99 30.06
CA ASN A 497 -16.20 5.86 29.49
C ASN A 497 -16.53 4.38 29.27
N ALA A 498 -17.50 3.87 30.03
CA ALA A 498 -17.92 2.47 29.92
C ALA A 498 -18.43 2.08 28.52
N ASP A 499 -19.04 3.01 27.78
CA ASP A 499 -19.57 2.75 26.43
C ASP A 499 -18.46 2.43 25.42
N ASP A 500 -17.24 2.89 25.68
CA ASP A 500 -16.09 2.63 24.83
C ASP A 500 -15.68 1.14 24.84
N ALA A 501 -16.06 0.39 25.88
CA ALA A 501 -15.86 -1.07 25.91
C ALA A 501 -16.72 -1.80 24.86
N GLY A 502 -17.75 -1.16 24.31
CA GLY A 502 -18.54 -1.69 23.21
C GLY A 502 -17.89 -1.48 21.84
N LYS A 503 -16.85 -0.65 21.73
CA LYS A 503 -16.15 -0.39 20.47
C LYS A 503 -15.17 -1.53 20.20
N VAL A 504 -15.38 -2.26 19.11
CA VAL A 504 -14.46 -3.32 18.67
C VAL A 504 -13.31 -2.71 17.88
N THR A 505 -13.57 -1.65 17.12
CA THR A 505 -12.54 -0.89 16.41
C THR A 505 -12.52 0.57 16.79
N LEU A 506 -11.33 1.15 16.73
CA LEU A 506 -11.04 2.56 16.91
C LEU A 506 -10.62 3.13 15.55
N ALA A 507 -11.42 4.07 15.04
CA ALA A 507 -11.08 4.77 13.81
C ALA A 507 -9.97 5.80 14.08
N GLY A 508 -8.89 5.71 13.32
CA GLY A 508 -7.83 6.71 13.35
C GLY A 508 -8.15 7.95 12.53
N GLU A 509 -7.25 8.90 12.64
CA GLU A 509 -7.31 10.11 11.83
C GLU A 509 -7.03 9.80 10.36
N TRP A 510 -7.67 10.59 9.50
CA TRP A 510 -7.35 10.59 8.08
C TRP A 510 -5.95 11.14 7.86
N SER A 511 -5.21 10.50 6.95
CA SER A 511 -4.00 11.07 6.38
C SER A 511 -4.31 12.36 5.63
N GLU A 512 -3.25 13.11 5.32
CA GLU A 512 -3.33 14.15 4.29
C GLU A 512 -3.76 13.54 2.95
N TRP A 513 -4.36 14.37 2.10
CA TRP A 513 -4.67 14.00 0.72
C TRP A 513 -3.37 13.75 -0.07
N SER A 514 -3.36 12.72 -0.91
CA SER A 514 -2.29 12.41 -1.84
C SER A 514 -2.15 13.50 -2.90
N ASP A 515 -1.02 13.49 -3.59
CA ASP A 515 -0.89 14.23 -4.84
C ASP A 515 -1.95 13.76 -5.87
N PRO A 516 -2.41 14.67 -6.75
CA PRO A 516 -3.32 14.31 -7.83
C PRO A 516 -2.72 13.23 -8.73
N VAL A 517 -3.48 12.15 -8.93
CA VAL A 517 -3.06 11.01 -9.74
C VAL A 517 -3.98 10.86 -10.95
N GLN A 518 -3.39 10.97 -12.15
CA GLN A 518 -4.14 10.85 -13.40
C GLN A 518 -4.11 9.41 -13.88
N VAL A 519 -5.29 8.82 -14.03
CA VAL A 519 -5.44 7.48 -14.60
C VAL A 519 -5.34 7.60 -16.12
N GLN A 520 -4.44 6.82 -16.72
CA GLN A 520 -4.28 6.82 -18.18
C GLN A 520 -5.60 6.42 -18.87
N PRO A 521 -6.05 7.15 -19.90
CA PRO A 521 -7.22 6.75 -20.67
C PRO A 521 -6.96 5.45 -21.43
N VAL A 522 -8.01 4.65 -21.58
CA VAL A 522 -7.99 3.41 -22.41
C VAL A 522 -7.97 3.70 -23.89
N ARG A 523 -8.53 4.85 -24.27
CA ARG A 523 -8.80 5.21 -25.66
C ARG A 523 -8.22 6.59 -25.93
N TYR A 524 -7.41 6.66 -26.98
CA TYR A 524 -6.86 7.90 -27.50
C TYR A 524 -7.37 8.10 -28.92
N LEU A 525 -7.78 9.33 -29.22
CA LEU A 525 -8.14 9.75 -30.57
C LEU A 525 -7.17 10.84 -31.00
N PHE A 526 -6.66 10.68 -32.21
CA PHE A 526 -5.74 11.63 -32.83
C PHE A 526 -6.28 12.06 -34.18
N ILE A 527 -6.24 13.36 -34.48
CA ILE A 527 -6.31 13.83 -35.85
C ILE A 527 -4.92 13.81 -36.49
N THR A 528 -4.78 13.10 -37.61
CA THR A 528 -3.49 12.91 -38.27
C THR A 528 -3.30 13.82 -39.49
N LYS A 529 -4.37 14.10 -40.22
CA LYS A 529 -4.42 15.05 -41.35
C LYS A 529 -5.84 15.55 -41.56
N ALA A 530 -6.00 16.70 -42.23
CA ALA A 530 -7.25 17.10 -42.85
C ALA A 530 -7.07 17.06 -44.37
N ALA A 531 -7.96 16.37 -45.08
CA ALA A 531 -7.90 16.30 -46.54
C ALA A 531 -8.51 17.56 -47.18
N ASN A 532 -9.53 18.14 -46.54
CA ASN A 532 -10.21 19.37 -46.90
C ASN A 532 -11.04 19.87 -45.68
N ALA A 533 -11.76 20.98 -45.84
CA ALA A 533 -12.62 21.57 -44.81
C ALA A 533 -13.78 20.68 -44.29
N ASN A 534 -14.04 19.53 -44.93
CA ASN A 534 -15.12 18.61 -44.55
C ASN A 534 -14.62 17.20 -44.20
N THR A 535 -13.32 16.91 -44.28
CA THR A 535 -12.80 15.54 -44.08
C THR A 535 -11.51 15.56 -43.29
N ALA A 536 -11.52 14.85 -42.16
CA ALA A 536 -10.37 14.64 -41.30
C ALA A 536 -10.02 13.15 -41.22
N THR A 537 -8.74 12.83 -41.18
CA THR A 537 -8.27 11.47 -40.92
C THR A 537 -7.99 11.31 -39.45
N LEU A 538 -8.74 10.41 -38.84
CA LEU A 538 -8.63 10.12 -37.43
C LEU A 538 -7.93 8.78 -37.22
N GLU A 539 -7.23 8.67 -36.10
CA GLU A 539 -6.64 7.43 -35.60
C GLU A 539 -7.12 7.23 -34.17
N ILE A 540 -7.74 6.08 -33.90
CA ILE A 540 -8.05 5.61 -32.55
C ILE A 540 -7.01 4.59 -32.14
N ARG A 541 -6.48 4.75 -30.93
CA ARG A 541 -5.73 3.71 -30.23
C ARG A 541 -6.49 3.32 -28.98
N GLU A 542 -6.74 2.03 -28.83
CA GLU A 542 -7.49 1.49 -27.70
C GLU A 542 -6.74 0.32 -27.08
N TRP A 543 -6.63 0.32 -25.76
CA TRP A 543 -6.10 -0.81 -25.02
C TRP A 543 -7.21 -1.84 -24.87
N VAL A 544 -7.02 -3.02 -25.48
CA VAL A 544 -8.00 -4.11 -25.47
C VAL A 544 -7.27 -5.44 -25.26
N ARG A 545 -7.76 -6.25 -24.31
CA ARG A 545 -7.22 -7.58 -23.94
C ARG A 545 -5.72 -7.56 -23.69
N GLY A 546 -5.26 -6.50 -23.04
CA GLY A 546 -3.85 -6.34 -22.71
C GLY A 546 -2.96 -5.90 -23.87
N GLU A 547 -3.52 -5.48 -25.01
CA GLU A 547 -2.74 -4.99 -26.16
C GLU A 547 -3.27 -3.65 -26.66
N TRP A 548 -2.36 -2.82 -27.18
CA TRP A 548 -2.76 -1.63 -27.93
C TRP A 548 -3.19 -2.02 -29.34
N LYS A 549 -4.48 -1.80 -29.63
CA LYS A 549 -5.06 -1.91 -30.97
C LYS A 549 -5.22 -0.54 -31.58
N MET A 550 -5.34 -0.50 -32.91
CA MET A 550 -5.42 0.74 -33.68
C MET A 550 -6.49 0.61 -34.77
N GLY A 551 -7.34 1.63 -34.86
CA GLY A 551 -8.22 1.88 -35.99
C GLY A 551 -7.89 3.24 -36.62
N PHE A 552 -7.96 3.35 -37.94
CA PHE A 552 -7.69 4.62 -38.63
C PHE A 552 -8.57 4.77 -39.87
N GLY A 553 -8.85 6.00 -40.27
CA GLY A 553 -9.59 6.28 -41.50
C GLY A 553 -10.06 7.72 -41.62
N ASP A 554 -10.55 8.05 -42.81
CA ASP A 554 -11.10 9.38 -43.14
C ASP A 554 -12.56 9.47 -42.67
N ARG A 555 -12.91 10.55 -41.96
CA ARG A 555 -14.26 10.83 -41.48
C ARG A 555 -14.71 12.20 -41.98
N GLN A 556 -15.93 12.25 -42.51
CA GLN A 556 -16.55 13.48 -42.94
C GLN A 556 -17.26 14.18 -41.78
N VAL A 557 -17.47 15.49 -41.91
CA VAL A 557 -18.35 16.23 -41.01
C VAL A 557 -19.73 15.58 -40.99
N GLY A 558 -20.23 15.26 -39.79
CA GLY A 558 -21.47 14.52 -39.56
C GLY A 558 -21.29 13.01 -39.31
N GLU A 559 -20.10 12.45 -39.55
CA GLU A 559 -19.84 11.03 -39.32
C GLU A 559 -19.35 10.72 -37.91
N LEU A 560 -19.70 9.53 -37.42
CA LEU A 560 -19.22 8.98 -36.16
C LEU A 560 -17.74 8.57 -36.29
N ALA A 561 -16.92 8.95 -35.30
CA ALA A 561 -15.54 8.51 -35.14
C ALA A 561 -15.51 7.04 -34.67
N ALA A 562 -15.84 6.13 -35.58
CA ALA A 562 -15.80 4.69 -35.38
C ALA A 562 -15.00 4.00 -36.50
N PHE A 563 -14.24 2.94 -36.23
CA PHE A 563 -13.42 2.20 -37.20
C PHE A 563 -13.56 0.69 -36.98
N SER A 564 -13.44 -0.09 -38.05
CA SER A 564 -13.29 -1.55 -37.97
C SER A 564 -11.93 -1.94 -38.50
N THR A 565 -11.14 -2.68 -37.74
CA THR A 565 -9.83 -3.17 -38.17
C THR A 565 -9.60 -4.56 -37.60
N GLY A 566 -9.42 -5.55 -38.47
CA GLY A 566 -9.14 -6.93 -38.04
C GLY A 566 -10.31 -7.64 -37.34
N GLY A 567 -11.54 -7.16 -37.49
CA GLY A 567 -12.72 -7.70 -36.81
C GLY A 567 -13.02 -7.03 -35.46
N ASP A 568 -12.11 -6.19 -34.97
CA ASP A 568 -12.34 -5.33 -33.80
C ASP A 568 -13.03 -4.03 -34.25
N GLU A 569 -14.04 -3.58 -33.49
CA GLU A 569 -14.73 -2.31 -33.69
C GLU A 569 -14.27 -1.30 -32.63
N PHE A 570 -13.81 -0.15 -33.10
CA PHE A 570 -13.32 0.97 -32.27
C PHE A 570 -14.31 2.11 -32.39
N VAL A 571 -15.06 2.41 -31.32
CA VAL A 571 -16.04 3.51 -31.33
C VAL A 571 -15.61 4.56 -30.31
N TYR A 572 -15.20 5.76 -30.75
CA TYR A 572 -14.84 6.82 -29.80
C TYR A 572 -16.06 7.42 -29.10
N GLY A 573 -17.22 7.41 -29.75
CA GLY A 573 -18.44 8.04 -29.24
C GLY A 573 -18.50 9.55 -29.49
N ALA A 574 -17.87 10.04 -30.57
CA ALA A 574 -17.99 11.43 -31.01
C ALA A 574 -18.26 11.54 -32.51
N ILE A 575 -18.97 12.59 -32.90
CA ILE A 575 -19.23 12.95 -34.30
C ILE A 575 -18.27 14.06 -34.71
N VAL A 576 -17.73 14.01 -35.94
CA VAL A 576 -16.95 15.11 -36.49
C VAL A 576 -17.89 16.28 -36.78
N ALA A 577 -17.83 17.34 -35.97
CA ALA A 577 -18.71 18.51 -36.09
C ALA A 577 -18.17 19.57 -37.06
N GLY A 578 -16.85 19.62 -37.27
CA GLY A 578 -16.22 20.55 -38.21
C GLY A 578 -14.75 20.24 -38.43
N VAL A 579 -14.20 20.68 -39.57
CA VAL A 579 -12.78 20.57 -39.89
C VAL A 579 -12.28 21.92 -40.40
N ASN A 580 -11.13 22.37 -39.90
CA ASN A 580 -10.42 23.55 -40.38
C ASN A 580 -9.03 23.11 -40.86
N ASP A 581 -8.79 23.15 -42.17
CA ASP A 581 -7.52 22.76 -42.78
C ASP A 581 -6.47 23.88 -42.78
N GLN A 582 -6.83 25.08 -42.32
CA GLN A 582 -5.98 26.27 -42.18
C GLN A 582 -6.02 26.84 -40.75
N TYR A 583 -5.85 25.96 -39.76
CA TYR A 583 -5.81 26.31 -38.35
C TYR A 583 -4.44 26.86 -37.94
N THR A 584 -4.41 28.03 -37.30
CA THR A 584 -3.15 28.61 -36.80
C THR A 584 -2.88 28.11 -35.38
N TYR A 585 -1.84 27.29 -35.21
CA TYR A 585 -1.43 26.76 -33.90
C TYR A 585 -0.14 27.42 -33.42
N GLN A 586 -0.13 27.87 -32.16
CA GLN A 586 1.07 28.37 -31.49
C GLN A 586 1.74 27.24 -30.72
N GLU A 587 2.81 26.68 -31.29
CA GLU A 587 3.60 25.63 -30.66
C GLU A 587 4.49 26.22 -29.57
N ARG A 588 4.23 25.83 -28.31
CA ARG A 588 5.07 26.16 -27.16
C ARG A 588 6.26 25.22 -27.11
N SER A 589 7.47 25.76 -27.06
CA SER A 589 8.69 25.01 -26.77
C SER A 589 9.41 25.59 -25.56
N VAL A 590 10.01 24.72 -24.74
CA VAL A 590 10.79 25.12 -23.57
C VAL A 590 12.26 24.86 -23.90
N GLY A 591 13.06 25.92 -23.92
CA GLY A 591 14.50 25.88 -24.12
C GLY A 591 15.21 25.17 -22.97
N ARG A 592 16.49 24.83 -23.17
CA ARG A 592 17.31 24.20 -22.11
C ARG A 592 17.52 25.11 -20.89
N ASP A 593 17.41 26.42 -21.11
CA ASP A 593 17.44 27.48 -20.09
C ASP A 593 16.07 27.72 -19.42
N GLY A 594 15.05 26.93 -19.79
CA GLY A 594 13.68 27.13 -19.34
C GLY A 594 12.94 28.26 -20.08
N ALA A 595 13.57 28.95 -21.03
CA ALA A 595 12.92 30.00 -21.79
C ALA A 595 11.80 29.41 -22.65
N ILE A 596 10.60 29.96 -22.50
CA ILE A 596 9.43 29.53 -23.27
C ILE A 596 9.41 30.33 -24.58
N SER A 597 9.44 29.66 -25.73
CA SER A 597 9.26 30.30 -27.03
C SER A 597 8.02 29.74 -27.74
N TYR A 598 7.36 30.61 -28.50
CA TYR A 598 6.16 30.28 -29.26
C TYR A 598 6.47 30.38 -30.75
N ARG A 599 6.10 29.36 -31.51
CA ARG A 599 6.20 29.36 -32.97
C ARG A 599 4.83 29.16 -33.57
N GLU A 600 4.39 30.13 -34.38
CA GLU A 600 3.17 29.98 -35.17
C GLU A 600 3.39 29.01 -36.32
N ARG A 601 2.43 28.09 -36.48
CA ARG A 601 2.42 27.11 -37.55
C ARG A 601 0.99 26.95 -38.07
N GLN A 602 0.83 27.02 -39.39
CA GLN A 602 -0.40 26.59 -40.05
C GLN A 602 -0.50 25.07 -39.98
N THR A 603 -1.62 24.58 -39.47
CA THR A 603 -1.93 23.16 -39.29
C THR A 603 -3.43 22.95 -39.55
N ALA A 604 -3.95 21.75 -39.25
CA ALA A 604 -5.38 21.49 -39.33
C ALA A 604 -5.95 21.16 -37.94
N ALA A 605 -7.24 21.37 -37.77
CA ALA A 605 -7.99 21.00 -36.59
C ALA A 605 -9.32 20.34 -36.96
N ALA A 606 -9.81 19.44 -36.11
CA ALA A 606 -11.19 18.96 -36.14
C ALA A 606 -11.87 19.28 -34.82
N ILE A 607 -13.14 19.65 -34.93
CA ILE A 607 -14.05 19.81 -33.80
C ILE A 607 -14.88 18.54 -33.73
N LEU A 608 -14.91 17.92 -32.56
CA LEU A 608 -15.67 16.72 -32.28
C LEU A 608 -16.76 17.03 -31.26
N LEU A 609 -17.94 16.46 -31.46
CA LEU A 609 -19.04 16.52 -30.50
C LEU A 609 -19.22 15.13 -29.88
N THR A 610 -18.94 15.00 -28.58
CA THR A 610 -19.09 13.72 -27.86
C THR A 610 -20.56 13.37 -27.66
N ALA A 611 -20.84 12.11 -27.32
CA ALA A 611 -22.19 11.64 -26.99
C ALA A 611 -22.82 12.41 -25.81
N ASP A 612 -22.00 12.95 -24.91
CA ASP A 612 -22.43 13.76 -23.77
C ASP A 612 -22.72 15.22 -24.14
N GLY A 613 -22.46 15.61 -25.40
CA GLY A 613 -22.62 16.97 -25.90
C GLY A 613 -21.41 17.87 -25.69
N ASP A 614 -20.30 17.33 -25.19
CA ASP A 614 -19.05 18.09 -25.02
C ASP A 614 -18.38 18.33 -26.37
N VAL A 615 -17.76 19.50 -26.52
CA VAL A 615 -17.01 19.88 -27.71
C VAL A 615 -15.52 19.69 -27.44
N ALA A 616 -14.87 18.83 -28.24
CA ALA A 616 -13.43 18.58 -28.17
C ALA A 616 -12.74 19.09 -29.45
N GLU A 617 -11.75 19.96 -29.29
CA GLU A 617 -10.91 20.43 -30.39
C GLU A 617 -9.61 19.63 -30.45
N HIS A 618 -9.40 18.98 -31.60
CA HIS A 618 -8.20 18.22 -31.91
C HIS A 618 -7.39 18.95 -32.97
N VAL A 619 -6.13 19.25 -32.67
CA VAL A 619 -5.23 19.98 -33.58
C VAL A 619 -4.12 19.03 -34.03
N VAL A 620 -3.93 18.87 -35.34
CA VAL A 620 -2.97 17.89 -35.91
C VAL A 620 -1.56 18.06 -35.33
N ALA A 621 -1.09 19.30 -35.19
CA ALA A 621 0.24 19.56 -34.61
C ALA A 621 0.35 19.10 -33.15
N ARG A 622 -0.69 19.32 -32.33
CA ARG A 622 -0.74 18.90 -30.92
C ARG A 622 -0.86 17.39 -30.80
N ASP A 623 -1.79 16.81 -31.55
CA ASP A 623 -2.05 15.37 -31.54
C ASP A 623 -0.84 14.57 -32.05
N ALA A 624 -0.05 15.12 -32.97
CA ALA A 624 1.20 14.50 -33.40
C ALA A 624 2.23 14.35 -32.26
N VAL A 625 2.27 15.29 -31.31
CA VAL A 625 3.13 15.20 -30.11
C VAL A 625 2.58 14.15 -29.16
N LEU A 626 1.29 14.25 -28.80
CA LEU A 626 0.63 13.29 -27.91
C LEU A 626 0.71 11.85 -28.43
N LYS A 627 0.53 11.66 -29.74
CA LYS A 627 0.69 10.38 -30.41
C LYS A 627 2.11 9.84 -30.30
N ARG A 628 3.12 10.70 -30.48
CA ARG A 628 4.54 10.29 -30.36
C ARG A 628 4.86 9.84 -28.94
N ASP A 629 4.34 10.56 -27.94
CA ASP A 629 4.54 10.23 -26.53
C ASP A 629 3.86 8.90 -26.20
N LEU A 630 2.60 8.71 -26.62
CA LEU A 630 1.90 7.44 -26.48
C LEU A 630 2.67 6.31 -27.18
N LEU A 631 3.07 6.46 -28.45
CA LEU A 631 3.84 5.45 -29.17
C LEU A 631 5.16 5.09 -28.46
N SER A 632 5.81 6.07 -27.83
CA SER A 632 7.01 5.83 -27.04
C SER A 632 6.71 5.02 -25.77
N GLN A 633 5.57 5.25 -25.12
CA GLN A 633 5.09 4.44 -23.99
C GLN A 633 4.75 3.02 -24.45
N ILE A 634 3.97 2.86 -25.52
CA ILE A 634 3.62 1.56 -26.10
C ILE A 634 4.90 0.76 -26.42
N LYS A 635 5.89 1.39 -27.05
CA LYS A 635 7.16 0.74 -27.37
C LYS A 635 7.95 0.33 -26.13
N LYS A 636 7.96 1.16 -25.09
CA LYS A 636 8.58 0.80 -23.80
C LYS A 636 7.87 -0.40 -23.18
N GLU A 637 6.54 -0.40 -23.12
CA GLU A 637 5.73 -1.51 -22.60
C GLU A 637 5.97 -2.80 -23.40
N GLN A 638 6.05 -2.72 -24.73
CA GLN A 638 6.35 -3.87 -25.59
C GLN A 638 7.76 -4.41 -25.39
N ALA A 639 8.79 -3.56 -25.43
CA ALA A 639 10.17 -3.99 -25.21
C ALA A 639 10.36 -4.64 -23.84
N LEU A 640 9.63 -4.13 -22.85
CA LEU A 640 9.66 -4.61 -21.48
C LEU A 640 8.98 -5.99 -21.36
N ARG A 641 7.88 -6.24 -22.09
CA ARG A 641 7.28 -7.58 -22.25
C ARG A 641 8.20 -8.56 -22.98
N GLU A 642 8.79 -8.15 -24.10
CA GLU A 642 9.72 -8.98 -24.87
C GLU A 642 10.90 -9.44 -23.99
N GLN A 643 11.44 -8.56 -23.14
CA GLN A 643 12.51 -8.92 -22.19
C GLN A 643 12.10 -10.00 -21.19
N LEU A 644 10.83 -10.06 -20.78
CA LEU A 644 10.35 -11.11 -19.88
C LEU A 644 10.12 -12.44 -20.60
N ASP A 645 9.54 -12.38 -21.80
CA ASP A 645 9.29 -13.58 -22.61
C ASP A 645 10.61 -14.25 -23.04
N GLU A 646 11.67 -13.46 -23.24
CA GLU A 646 13.03 -13.93 -23.53
C GLU A 646 13.82 -14.37 -22.29
N GLY A 647 13.36 -14.02 -21.08
CA GLY A 647 13.90 -14.58 -19.83
C GLY A 647 13.84 -16.11 -19.90
N PRO A 648 14.84 -16.85 -19.35
CA PRO A 648 14.84 -18.28 -19.47
C PRO A 648 13.49 -18.81 -18.99
N ALA A 649 12.74 -19.43 -19.90
CA ALA A 649 11.55 -20.23 -19.61
C ALA A 649 11.88 -21.45 -18.73
N GLY A 650 12.96 -21.38 -17.96
CA GLY A 650 13.35 -22.31 -16.93
C GLY A 650 12.34 -22.20 -15.82
N GLN A 651 11.31 -23.06 -15.91
CA GLN A 651 10.45 -23.47 -14.81
C GLN A 651 10.18 -22.31 -13.84
N ILE A 652 9.17 -21.50 -14.14
CA ILE A 652 8.43 -20.84 -13.06
C ILE A 652 7.94 -22.00 -12.18
N ARG A 653 8.74 -22.35 -11.15
CA ARG A 653 8.35 -23.35 -10.18
C ARG A 653 6.99 -22.88 -9.66
N PRO A 654 5.93 -23.71 -9.70
CA PRO A 654 4.65 -23.32 -9.10
C PRO A 654 4.96 -22.77 -7.72
N GLY A 655 4.49 -21.54 -7.49
CA GLY A 655 5.03 -20.61 -6.50
C GLY A 655 5.51 -21.34 -5.25
N VAL A 656 6.81 -21.22 -4.96
CA VAL A 656 7.28 -21.43 -3.61
C VAL A 656 6.48 -20.43 -2.79
N GLN A 657 5.50 -20.92 -2.02
CA GLN A 657 4.82 -20.09 -1.02
C GLN A 657 5.90 -19.28 -0.32
N PRO A 658 5.76 -17.95 -0.18
CA PRO A 658 6.75 -17.14 0.50
C PRO A 658 7.13 -17.88 1.79
N ARG A 659 8.40 -18.26 1.90
CA ARG A 659 8.89 -18.84 3.14
C ARG A 659 8.66 -17.74 4.16
N LEU A 660 7.62 -17.88 4.98
CA LEU A 660 7.50 -17.15 6.23
C LEU A 660 8.91 -17.16 6.86
N PRO A 661 9.42 -16.01 7.32
CA PRO A 661 10.77 -15.93 7.87
C PRO A 661 10.99 -17.11 8.79
N SER A 662 11.97 -17.95 8.45
CA SER A 662 12.23 -19.20 9.15
C SER A 662 12.30 -18.88 10.64
N ARG A 663 11.33 -19.37 11.42
CA ARG A 663 11.41 -19.40 12.89
C ARG A 663 12.53 -20.39 13.26
N ASP A 664 13.77 -20.02 13.02
CA ASP A 664 14.97 -20.70 13.55
C ASP A 664 15.16 -20.30 15.02
N PHE A 665 14.11 -20.50 15.83
CA PHE A 665 14.17 -20.47 17.28
C PHE A 665 13.48 -21.72 17.82
N ALA A 666 13.98 -22.90 17.41
CA ALA A 666 13.83 -24.07 18.25
C ALA A 666 14.83 -23.93 19.42
N PRO A 667 14.38 -23.89 20.69
CA PRO A 667 15.30 -23.99 21.81
C PRO A 667 16.01 -25.34 21.70
N ARG A 668 17.34 -25.33 21.59
CA ARG A 668 18.18 -26.54 21.63
C ARG A 668 18.15 -27.13 23.05
N GLY A 669 17.02 -27.72 23.44
CA GLY A 669 16.91 -28.61 24.58
C GLY A 669 17.41 -30.00 24.18
N ARG A 670 18.64 -30.34 24.58
CA ARG A 670 19.13 -31.73 24.58
C ARG A 670 18.26 -32.55 25.53
N PHE A 671 17.31 -33.31 25.00
CA PHE A 671 16.73 -34.43 25.73
C PHE A 671 17.62 -35.67 25.56
N PRO A 672 18.02 -36.35 26.64
CA PRO A 672 18.74 -37.61 26.54
C PRO A 672 17.80 -38.72 26.04
N ARG A 673 18.22 -39.43 24.98
CA ARG A 673 17.56 -40.64 24.49
C ARG A 673 17.70 -41.75 25.53
N GLY A 674 16.64 -42.00 26.30
CA GLY A 674 16.43 -43.26 27.01
C GLY A 674 15.48 -44.13 26.19
N GLY A 675 15.99 -45.19 25.56
CA GLY A 675 15.18 -46.21 24.91
C GLY A 675 14.72 -47.28 25.91
N PRO A 676 13.50 -47.82 25.80
CA PRO A 676 13.15 -49.06 26.46
C PRO A 676 13.29 -50.24 25.48
N SER A 677 14.22 -51.12 25.80
CA SER A 677 14.28 -52.50 25.36
C SER A 677 13.07 -53.27 25.92
N GLY A 678 12.19 -53.77 25.05
CA GLY A 678 11.19 -54.78 25.37
C GLY A 678 11.65 -56.17 24.90
N PRO A 679 11.47 -57.23 25.72
CA PRO A 679 11.71 -58.61 25.29
C PRO A 679 10.47 -59.21 24.61
N GLY A 680 10.72 -60.19 23.74
CA GLY A 680 9.75 -60.77 22.81
C GLY A 680 8.77 -61.82 23.38
N GLU A 681 7.91 -62.22 22.44
CA GLU A 681 7.19 -63.50 22.25
C GLU A 681 6.52 -64.18 23.45
N ILE A 682 5.17 -64.22 23.45
CA ILE A 682 4.31 -65.31 22.93
C ILE A 682 2.95 -64.71 22.54
#